data_AF-A0A8H8NTW5-F1
#
_entry.id   AF-A0A8H8NTW5-F1
#
_cell.length_a   1.000
_cell.length_b   1.000
_cell.length_c   1.000
_cell.angle_alpha   90.00
_cell.angle_beta   90.00
_cell.angle_gamma   90.00
#
_symmetry.space_group_name_H-M   'P 1'
#
loop_
_entity.id
_entity.type
_entity.pdbx_description
1 polymer ?
#
loop_
_entity_poly.entity_id
_entity_poly.type
_entity_poly.pdbx_seq_one_letter_code
_entity_poly.pdbx_strand_id
1 'polypeptide(L)'
;MRHDSNSIPMVTKWGSEYKDPGSKPLINLSQGSPGEQPHPSLIERLSKVVQSPVAQQGDTTISGGSDSAAYGNVRGDVAMRIALVGEMKYVYGGKDKLDVDVQVEDIALTAGCNAAFMAAVMVVAERGDEVILPVPWYFNNEMTLRILGIEPVGLPVSAESGFLPSVEQGESLINPRTKAIVLVSPNNPSGITYPTSTIRAFADLAVKHKIALIIDETYRDFVTPGPPHDLFTPKDNWSWRSNVIHLFSFSKSYRVPGHRLGALVADKSVVDEVKKVLDCIQICPARALQLALAPLLPSLRQDLAEQSAEFSKRHQVFRDTLKGSEWEIGASGAYFAILKHPFKGVSNVEISRRLASECGVVVLPLTGFVPSSDSSWDSWLRVSVANVGEEMIYEAATRIRDSGKALGKVPIGGTLLYLDITLNVVRQWKVLMIVHHRAIKGKLLVWEWKVHWTAYTYLSTIGGRPEQRIESDNVLEYEKMTRDRSARSFASHVYELYKSLLLTITGCPSTASQLAAARVLRDSVLIKRLYLMTISLPHTVPLPTVPIRMNSRYSYQSAPYGQQQQQQFQPGRQPTMRPAGGPAGFVGAGPNPRPPQGADPQLWNWFITVDEDRSGQITATELQRALVNGNWSPFDLDTTKMLMGIFDVDHSGSISFNEFAGLWKYIADWQNVFRHFDSDNSGTIEGHELANALRQFGYNLSPQLISLIATKYSALPVSTAPGAPPPGISFDRFVRACVAIKTLTEAFQRLDTDRDGWIQINYDTFLSTMLSAP
;
A
#
# COMPACT_ATOMS: atom_id res chain seq x y z
N MET A 1 18.43 5.06 1.45
CA MET A 1 17.98 4.47 0.17
C MET A 1 16.54 4.02 0.37
N ARG A 2 15.55 4.72 -0.21
CA ARG A 2 14.15 4.29 -0.19
C ARG A 2 13.98 3.28 -1.32
N HIS A 3 13.94 1.98 -1.01
CA HIS A 3 13.44 0.97 -1.95
C HIS A 3 11.91 0.95 -1.79
N ASP A 4 11.18 1.27 -2.86
CA ASP A 4 9.72 1.14 -2.96
C ASP A 4 9.33 -0.36 -2.99
N SER A 5 9.56 -1.08 -1.88
CA SER A 5 9.40 -2.53 -1.81
C SER A 5 7.97 -2.99 -1.54
N ASN A 6 7.03 -2.08 -1.28
CA ASN A 6 5.65 -2.42 -0.96
C ASN A 6 4.75 -2.40 -2.19
N SER A 7 5.02 -3.31 -3.14
CA SER A 7 4.22 -3.50 -4.34
C SER A 7 2.77 -3.96 -4.03
N ILE A 8 2.54 -4.63 -2.89
CA ILE A 8 1.21 -5.12 -2.49
C ILE A 8 0.23 -4.00 -2.06
N PRO A 9 0.56 -3.10 -1.12
CA PRO A 9 -0.30 -1.93 -0.83
C PRO A 9 -0.60 -1.07 -2.06
N MET A 10 0.41 -0.90 -2.93
CA MET A 10 0.29 -0.14 -4.17
C MET A 10 -0.78 -0.73 -5.11
N VAL A 11 -0.72 -2.03 -5.39
CA VAL A 11 -1.71 -2.66 -6.29
C VAL A 11 -3.10 -2.76 -5.68
N THR A 12 -3.21 -2.88 -4.35
CA THR A 12 -4.50 -2.80 -3.63
C THR A 12 -5.14 -1.43 -3.83
N LYS A 13 -4.37 -0.35 -3.73
CA LYS A 13 -4.85 1.02 -3.99
C LYS A 13 -5.38 1.14 -5.42
N TRP A 14 -4.63 0.69 -6.42
CA TRP A 14 -5.08 0.74 -7.82
C TRP A 14 -6.35 -0.09 -8.07
N GLY A 15 -6.47 -1.25 -7.41
CA GLY A 15 -7.69 -2.05 -7.45
C GLY A 15 -8.91 -1.31 -6.91
N SER A 16 -8.74 -0.47 -5.88
CA SER A 16 -9.84 0.34 -5.30
C SER A 16 -10.36 1.45 -6.24
N GLU A 17 -9.56 1.83 -7.25
CA GLU A 17 -9.95 2.82 -8.25
C GLU A 17 -10.87 2.23 -9.34
N TYR A 18 -10.97 0.91 -9.42
CA TYR A 18 -11.81 0.22 -10.40
C TYR A 18 -13.30 0.51 -10.15
N LYS A 19 -13.95 1.11 -11.14
CA LYS A 19 -15.40 1.37 -11.13
C LYS A 19 -16.10 0.37 -12.04
N ASP A 20 -16.90 -0.51 -11.47
CA ASP A 20 -17.61 -1.56 -12.19
C ASP A 20 -18.52 -0.96 -13.28
N PRO A 21 -18.29 -1.26 -14.57
CA PRO A 21 -19.12 -0.78 -15.68
C PRO A 21 -20.43 -1.56 -15.85
N GLY A 22 -20.71 -2.58 -15.02
CA GLY A 22 -22.00 -3.26 -14.99
C GLY A 22 -21.89 -4.76 -14.73
N SER A 23 -21.62 -5.14 -13.47
CA SER A 23 -21.58 -6.49 -12.88
C SER A 23 -20.26 -7.29 -12.97
N LYS A 24 -19.12 -6.65 -13.25
CA LYS A 24 -17.81 -7.34 -13.30
C LYS A 24 -17.03 -7.14 -12.00
N PRO A 25 -16.81 -8.19 -11.18
CA PRO A 25 -16.04 -8.06 -9.94
C PRO A 25 -14.56 -7.77 -10.23
N LEU A 26 -13.90 -7.08 -9.29
CA LEU A 26 -12.45 -6.93 -9.26
C LEU A 26 -11.80 -8.30 -9.04
N ILE A 27 -10.83 -8.68 -9.87
CA ILE A 27 -10.11 -9.94 -9.75
C ILE A 27 -8.70 -9.65 -9.28
N ASN A 28 -8.35 -10.11 -8.08
CA ASN A 28 -7.01 -9.93 -7.55
C ASN A 28 -6.16 -11.15 -7.87
N LEU A 29 -5.15 -11.00 -8.73
CA LEU A 29 -4.13 -12.00 -9.05
C LEU A 29 -2.75 -11.59 -8.52
N SER A 30 -2.67 -10.60 -7.63
CA SER A 30 -1.41 -10.14 -7.05
C SER A 30 -0.97 -10.97 -5.85
N GLN A 31 -1.86 -11.71 -5.18
CA GLN A 31 -1.54 -12.40 -3.94
C GLN A 31 -0.94 -13.80 -4.18
N GLY A 32 0.28 -14.01 -3.68
CA GLY A 32 0.93 -15.34 -3.65
C GLY A 32 0.50 -16.19 -2.45
N SER A 33 -0.76 -16.07 -2.01
CA SER A 33 -1.33 -16.82 -0.87
C SER A 33 -2.47 -17.73 -1.35
N PRO A 34 -2.74 -18.85 -0.66
CA PRO A 34 -3.87 -19.70 -1.00
C PRO A 34 -5.20 -18.95 -0.82
N GLY A 35 -6.17 -19.24 -1.70
CA GLY A 35 -7.52 -18.67 -1.62
C GLY A 35 -8.49 -19.47 -0.74
N GLU A 36 -8.07 -20.64 -0.27
CA GLU A 36 -8.90 -21.61 0.46
C GLU A 36 -8.50 -21.75 1.94
N GLN A 37 -9.43 -22.25 2.74
CA GLN A 37 -9.19 -22.58 4.14
C GLN A 37 -8.30 -23.83 4.30
N PRO A 38 -7.61 -24.01 5.44
CA PRO A 38 -6.94 -25.27 5.76
C PRO A 38 -7.87 -26.48 5.68
N HIS A 39 -7.29 -27.66 5.43
CA HIS A 39 -8.06 -28.91 5.41
C HIS A 39 -8.87 -29.09 6.71
N PRO A 40 -10.13 -29.54 6.68
CA PRO A 40 -11.00 -29.60 7.85
C PRO A 40 -10.41 -30.35 9.05
N SER A 41 -9.68 -31.45 8.82
CA SER A 41 -9.00 -32.19 9.90
C SER A 41 -7.94 -31.37 10.63
N LEU A 42 -7.27 -30.46 9.95
CA LEU A 42 -6.31 -29.53 10.56
C LEU A 42 -7.03 -28.48 11.39
N ILE A 43 -8.14 -27.92 10.88
CA ILE A 43 -8.97 -26.96 11.63
C ILE A 43 -9.49 -27.59 12.93
N GLU A 44 -10.08 -28.79 12.82
CA GLU A 44 -10.61 -29.54 13.96
C GLU A 44 -9.51 -29.81 14.99
N ARG A 45 -8.34 -30.28 14.54
CA ARG A 45 -7.25 -30.63 15.45
C ARG A 45 -6.60 -29.40 16.08
N LEU A 46 -6.46 -28.31 15.33
CA LEU A 46 -5.98 -27.04 15.86
C LEU A 46 -6.91 -26.51 16.96
N SER A 47 -8.23 -26.57 16.74
CA SER A 47 -9.23 -26.21 17.76
C SER A 47 -9.06 -27.04 19.04
N LYS A 48 -8.91 -28.37 18.92
CA LYS A 48 -8.69 -29.27 20.07
C LYS A 48 -7.37 -28.95 20.81
N VAL A 49 -6.28 -28.70 20.08
CA VAL A 49 -4.97 -28.39 20.66
C VAL A 49 -5.01 -27.07 21.45
N VAL A 50 -5.74 -26.07 20.96
CA VAL A 50 -5.89 -24.78 21.66
C VAL A 50 -6.83 -24.90 22.87
N GLN A 51 -7.87 -25.74 22.79
CA GLN A 51 -8.84 -25.95 23.87
C GLN A 51 -8.36 -26.87 24.99
N SER A 52 -7.24 -27.59 24.81
CA SER A 52 -6.73 -28.55 25.79
C SER A 52 -5.51 -27.99 26.53
N PRO A 53 -5.69 -27.19 27.60
CA PRO A 53 -4.59 -26.73 28.43
C PRO A 53 -4.04 -27.82 29.36
N VAL A 54 -4.73 -28.96 29.53
CA VAL A 54 -4.32 -30.02 30.46
C VAL A 54 -4.85 -31.38 29.97
N ALA A 55 -4.01 -32.21 29.35
CA ALA A 55 -4.31 -33.62 29.13
C ALA A 55 -3.17 -34.50 29.66
N GLN A 56 -3.36 -34.83 30.94
CA GLN A 56 -2.93 -35.98 31.72
C GLN A 56 -2.02 -37.03 31.05
N GLN A 57 -0.98 -37.40 31.81
CA GLN A 57 0.07 -38.39 31.55
C GLN A 57 1.15 -37.92 30.58
N GLY A 58 2.24 -37.43 31.19
CA GLY A 58 3.37 -36.86 30.50
C GLY A 58 4.06 -37.84 29.55
N ASP A 59 4.40 -37.32 28.39
CA ASP A 59 5.80 -37.26 27.99
C ASP A 59 6.08 -35.93 27.26
N THR A 60 6.98 -35.14 27.83
CA THR A 60 7.46 -33.83 27.33
C THR A 60 8.81 -33.97 26.61
N THR A 61 9.17 -35.17 26.14
CA THR A 61 10.55 -35.65 26.31
C THR A 61 11.69 -34.73 25.89
N ILE A 62 11.56 -33.77 24.95
CA ILE A 62 12.52 -32.65 24.84
C ILE A 62 11.90 -31.34 24.29
N SER A 63 10.78 -30.86 24.82
CA SER A 63 10.27 -29.51 24.49
C SER A 63 9.43 -28.98 25.65
N GLY A 64 9.85 -27.86 26.23
CA GLY A 64 9.23 -27.24 27.40
C GLY A 64 7.71 -27.07 27.28
N GLY A 65 7.05 -26.96 28.45
CA GLY A 65 5.64 -26.64 28.56
C GLY A 65 4.67 -27.82 28.43
N SER A 66 3.74 -27.92 29.39
CA SER A 66 2.71 -28.98 29.47
C SER A 66 1.49 -28.77 28.56
N ASP A 67 1.40 -27.63 27.88
CA ASP A 67 0.26 -27.25 27.04
C ASP A 67 0.69 -26.49 25.76
N SER A 68 -0.25 -26.21 24.86
CA SER A 68 0.01 -25.56 23.56
C SER A 68 0.34 -24.07 23.63
N ALA A 69 0.18 -23.43 24.79
CA ALA A 69 0.44 -22.00 25.03
C ALA A 69 1.80 -21.74 25.70
N ALA A 70 2.39 -22.75 26.35
CA ALA A 70 3.70 -22.65 26.99
C ALA A 70 4.86 -22.61 25.97
N TYR A 71 6.03 -22.07 26.37
CA TYR A 71 7.25 -22.08 25.56
C TYR A 71 7.67 -23.50 25.16
N GLY A 72 8.15 -23.66 23.93
CA GLY A 72 8.61 -24.94 23.39
C GLY A 72 10.13 -25.02 23.27
N ASN A 73 10.61 -26.05 22.57
CA ASN A 73 12.02 -26.12 22.19
C ASN A 73 12.36 -25.00 21.19
N VAL A 74 13.52 -24.37 21.34
CA VAL A 74 13.99 -23.31 20.43
C VAL A 74 14.03 -23.75 18.97
N ARG A 75 14.35 -25.02 18.74
CA ARG A 75 14.38 -25.66 17.42
C ARG A 75 13.00 -26.15 16.96
N GLY A 76 11.96 -25.96 17.76
CA GLY A 76 10.62 -26.49 17.56
C GLY A 76 10.39 -27.87 18.15
N ASP A 77 9.11 -28.20 18.34
CA ASP A 77 8.65 -29.41 19.02
C ASP A 77 9.19 -30.67 18.31
N VAL A 78 9.71 -31.61 19.11
CA VAL A 78 10.36 -32.83 18.61
C VAL A 78 9.42 -33.64 17.73
N ALA A 79 8.15 -33.77 18.11
CA ALA A 79 7.14 -34.50 17.36
C ALA A 79 6.95 -33.94 15.94
N MET A 80 6.95 -32.61 15.79
CA MET A 80 6.83 -31.97 14.48
C MET A 80 8.10 -32.16 13.64
N ARG A 81 9.29 -32.12 14.26
CA ARG A 81 10.56 -32.42 13.56
C ARG A 81 10.62 -33.88 13.10
N ILE A 82 10.19 -34.84 13.92
CA ILE A 82 10.06 -36.26 13.53
C ILE A 82 9.10 -36.40 12.36
N ALA A 83 7.93 -35.77 12.43
CA ALA A 83 6.96 -35.81 11.35
C ALA A 83 7.52 -35.21 10.05
N LEU A 84 8.24 -34.09 10.14
CA LEU A 84 8.90 -33.48 8.99
C LEU A 84 9.99 -34.37 8.40
N VAL A 85 10.81 -35.07 9.22
CA VAL A 85 11.75 -36.10 8.70
C VAL A 85 10.99 -37.15 7.89
N GLY A 86 9.84 -37.62 8.38
CA GLY A 86 8.98 -38.55 7.66
C GLY A 86 8.51 -38.01 6.30
N GLU A 87 8.08 -36.75 6.25
CA GLU A 87 7.70 -36.11 4.99
C GLU A 87 8.89 -35.88 4.05
N MET A 88 10.06 -35.49 4.55
CA MET A 88 11.28 -35.36 3.74
C MET A 88 11.63 -36.71 3.09
N LYS A 89 11.61 -37.80 3.86
CA LYS A 89 11.85 -39.15 3.34
C LYS A 89 10.82 -39.56 2.29
N TYR A 90 9.56 -39.17 2.44
CA TYR A 90 8.52 -39.43 1.44
C TYR A 90 8.73 -38.60 0.16
N VAL A 91 8.93 -37.29 0.30
CA VAL A 91 9.03 -36.34 -0.83
C VAL A 91 10.29 -36.57 -1.66
N TYR A 92 11.47 -36.68 -1.04
CA TYR A 92 12.72 -36.88 -1.76
C TYR A 92 13.04 -38.36 -2.03
N GLY A 93 12.47 -39.28 -1.26
CA GLY A 93 12.58 -40.71 -1.53
C GLY A 93 11.82 -41.11 -2.80
N GLY A 94 10.76 -40.39 -3.14
CA GLY A 94 9.95 -40.60 -4.33
C GLY A 94 9.34 -42.01 -4.38
N LYS A 95 9.00 -42.46 -5.59
CA LYS A 95 8.45 -43.82 -5.82
C LYS A 95 9.46 -44.92 -5.49
N ASP A 96 10.74 -44.63 -5.70
CA ASP A 96 11.84 -45.58 -5.53
C ASP A 96 12.26 -45.75 -4.07
N LYS A 97 11.67 -44.96 -3.15
CA LYS A 97 11.96 -44.97 -1.71
C LYS A 97 13.47 -44.87 -1.44
N LEU A 98 14.12 -43.92 -2.11
CA LEU A 98 15.55 -43.66 -1.93
C LEU A 98 15.86 -43.44 -0.45
N ASP A 99 17.05 -43.88 -0.04
CA ASP A 99 17.53 -43.64 1.32
C ASP A 99 17.85 -42.16 1.48
N VAL A 100 16.99 -41.44 2.20
CA VAL A 100 17.10 -40.00 2.43
C VAL A 100 17.75 -39.78 3.80
N ASP A 101 18.98 -39.25 3.80
CA ASP A 101 19.77 -38.94 4.99
C ASP A 101 19.39 -37.57 5.58
N VAL A 102 18.18 -37.50 6.15
CA VAL A 102 17.74 -36.38 6.98
C VAL A 102 17.30 -36.93 8.33
N GLN A 103 17.83 -36.34 9.39
CA GLN A 103 17.58 -36.73 10.78
C GLN A 103 16.89 -35.60 11.55
N VAL A 104 16.43 -35.88 12.77
CA VAL A 104 15.64 -34.95 13.60
C VAL A 104 16.48 -33.75 14.05
N GLU A 105 17.77 -33.99 14.27
CA GLU A 105 18.84 -33.07 14.63
C GLU A 105 19.32 -32.20 13.46
N ASP A 106 18.84 -32.45 12.24
CA ASP A 106 19.11 -31.63 11.07
C ASP A 106 18.07 -30.52 10.89
N ILE A 107 17.02 -30.49 11.73
CA ILE A 107 15.86 -29.61 11.55
C ILE A 107 15.77 -28.55 12.66
N ALA A 108 15.52 -27.31 12.25
CA ALA A 108 14.98 -26.25 13.11
C ALA A 108 13.68 -25.69 12.50
N LEU A 109 12.63 -25.62 13.31
CA LEU A 109 11.37 -24.99 12.93
C LEU A 109 11.41 -23.49 13.24
N THR A 110 10.79 -22.70 12.38
CA THR A 110 10.90 -21.23 12.40
C THR A 110 9.53 -20.57 12.24
N ALA A 111 9.46 -19.26 12.54
CA ALA A 111 8.30 -18.39 12.34
C ALA A 111 8.01 -18.11 10.84
N GLY A 112 7.89 -19.16 10.04
CA GLY A 112 7.80 -19.14 8.59
C GLY A 112 9.17 -19.09 7.89
N CYS A 113 9.15 -19.33 6.58
CA CYS A 113 10.37 -19.45 5.77
C CYS A 113 11.23 -18.17 5.74
N ASN A 114 10.62 -16.97 5.83
CA ASN A 114 11.40 -15.72 5.96
C ASN A 114 12.34 -15.72 7.18
N ALA A 115 11.87 -16.24 8.33
CA ALA A 115 12.71 -16.35 9.52
C ALA A 115 13.79 -17.43 9.33
N ALA A 116 13.48 -18.50 8.59
CA ALA A 116 14.47 -19.51 8.20
C ALA A 116 15.58 -18.91 7.32
N PHE A 117 15.21 -18.13 6.29
CA PHE A 117 16.17 -17.44 5.43
C PHE A 117 17.04 -16.47 6.20
N MET A 118 16.44 -15.61 7.03
CA MET A 118 17.17 -14.67 7.87
C MET A 118 18.17 -15.37 8.80
N ALA A 119 17.73 -16.44 9.48
CA ALA A 119 18.62 -17.20 10.35
C ALA A 119 19.75 -17.90 9.57
N ALA A 120 19.46 -18.44 8.38
CA ALA A 120 20.47 -19.04 7.51
C ALA A 120 21.54 -18.02 7.12
N VAL A 121 21.15 -16.85 6.61
CA VAL A 121 22.11 -15.83 6.15
C VAL A 121 22.93 -15.23 7.28
N MET A 122 22.34 -15.04 8.47
CA MET A 122 23.06 -14.57 9.66
C MET A 122 24.12 -15.57 10.17
N VAL A 123 24.01 -16.85 9.82
CA VAL A 123 25.00 -17.88 10.18
C VAL A 123 26.12 -17.96 9.13
N VAL A 124 25.83 -17.71 7.86
CA VAL A 124 26.80 -17.92 6.77
C VAL A 124 27.53 -16.67 6.29
N ALA A 125 27.01 -15.47 6.59
CA ALA A 125 27.54 -14.21 6.06
C ALA A 125 27.49 -13.07 7.09
N GLU A 126 28.39 -12.11 6.94
CA GLU A 126 28.46 -10.90 7.75
C GLU A 126 28.30 -9.63 6.91
N ARG A 127 28.18 -8.47 7.57
CA ARG A 127 28.09 -7.17 6.88
C ARG A 127 29.29 -6.98 5.94
N GLY A 128 29.01 -6.69 4.67
CA GLY A 128 30.00 -6.49 3.60
C GLY A 128 30.30 -7.74 2.77
N ASP A 129 29.83 -8.92 3.18
CA ASP A 129 29.86 -10.13 2.36
C ASP A 129 28.83 -10.06 1.22
N GLU A 130 28.93 -11.01 0.28
CA GLU A 130 28.05 -11.13 -0.88
C GLU A 130 27.25 -12.44 -0.88
N VAL A 131 25.98 -12.35 -1.28
CA VAL A 131 25.10 -13.50 -1.51
C VAL A 131 24.49 -13.39 -2.90
N ILE A 132 24.65 -14.44 -3.71
CA ILE A 132 24.18 -14.46 -5.10
C ILE A 132 22.71 -14.88 -5.16
N LEU A 133 21.89 -14.12 -5.89
CA LEU A 133 20.46 -14.35 -6.10
C LEU A 133 20.10 -14.35 -7.61
N PRO A 134 19.45 -15.40 -8.15
CA PRO A 134 18.82 -15.35 -9.47
C PRO A 134 17.83 -14.19 -9.61
N VAL A 135 17.90 -13.45 -10.73
CA VAL A 135 17.02 -12.33 -11.07
C VAL A 135 16.01 -12.78 -12.13
N PRO A 136 14.71 -12.85 -11.83
CA PRO A 136 14.04 -12.20 -10.71
C PRO A 136 14.09 -13.02 -9.42
N TRP A 137 14.36 -12.33 -8.31
CA TRP A 137 14.48 -12.90 -6.97
C TRP A 137 13.18 -12.76 -6.16
N TYR A 138 13.06 -13.54 -5.09
CA TYR A 138 12.06 -13.26 -4.06
C TYR A 138 12.47 -12.02 -3.26
N PHE A 139 11.67 -10.96 -3.30
CA PHE A 139 12.01 -9.64 -2.74
C PHE A 139 12.42 -9.66 -1.25
N ASN A 140 11.90 -10.58 -0.43
CA ASN A 140 12.27 -10.64 0.99
C ASN A 140 13.69 -11.17 1.19
N ASN A 141 14.22 -11.97 0.26
CA ASN A 141 15.60 -12.43 0.33
C ASN A 141 16.54 -11.24 0.13
N GLU A 142 16.31 -10.44 -0.91
CA GLU A 142 17.06 -9.21 -1.18
C GLU A 142 16.97 -8.22 0.00
N MET A 143 15.75 -7.92 0.47
CA MET A 143 15.57 -6.98 1.58
C MET A 143 16.24 -7.46 2.87
N THR A 144 16.20 -8.75 3.17
CA THR A 144 16.87 -9.32 4.36
C THR A 144 18.38 -9.11 4.27
N LEU A 145 18.98 -9.40 3.11
CA LEU A 145 20.42 -9.18 2.90
C LEU A 145 20.77 -7.69 3.07
N ARG A 146 19.99 -6.79 2.47
CA ARG A 146 20.19 -5.33 2.59
C ARG A 146 20.12 -4.83 4.03
N ILE A 147 19.13 -5.28 4.82
CA ILE A 147 18.99 -4.88 6.23
C ILE A 147 20.16 -5.36 7.08
N LEU A 148 20.73 -6.53 6.76
CA LEU A 148 21.92 -7.07 7.42
C LEU A 148 23.24 -6.45 6.89
N GLY A 149 23.18 -5.59 5.88
CA GLY A 149 24.35 -5.02 5.22
C GLY A 149 25.15 -6.03 4.42
N ILE A 150 24.53 -7.13 4.00
CA ILE A 150 25.08 -8.13 3.07
C ILE A 150 24.67 -7.71 1.65
N GLU A 151 25.59 -7.76 0.69
CA GLU A 151 25.34 -7.33 -0.68
C GLU A 151 24.66 -8.45 -1.50
N PRO A 152 23.42 -8.25 -1.98
CA PRO A 152 22.81 -9.17 -2.94
C PRO A 152 23.42 -8.98 -4.33
N VAL A 153 24.06 -10.03 -4.85
CA VAL A 153 24.62 -10.06 -6.21
C VAL A 153 23.64 -10.74 -7.15
N GLY A 154 23.12 -10.00 -8.13
CA GLY A 154 22.15 -10.55 -9.09
C GLY A 154 22.81 -11.51 -10.09
N LEU A 155 22.29 -12.74 -10.16
CA LEU A 155 22.60 -13.73 -11.20
C LEU A 155 21.56 -13.57 -12.32
N PRO A 156 21.93 -13.07 -13.52
CA PRO A 156 20.97 -12.82 -14.58
C PRO A 156 20.26 -14.10 -15.04
N VAL A 157 18.94 -14.00 -15.23
CA VAL A 157 18.11 -15.05 -15.84
C VAL A 157 17.25 -14.39 -16.92
N SER A 158 16.95 -15.10 -18.01
CA SER A 158 16.19 -14.54 -19.13
C SER A 158 15.09 -15.48 -19.63
N ALA A 159 14.22 -14.96 -20.49
CA ALA A 159 13.18 -15.76 -21.14
C ALA A 159 13.80 -16.80 -22.08
N GLU A 160 14.91 -16.46 -22.75
CA GLU A 160 15.65 -17.34 -23.66
C GLU A 160 16.27 -18.54 -22.93
N SER A 161 16.66 -18.38 -21.65
CA SER A 161 17.12 -19.50 -20.82
C SER A 161 15.97 -20.30 -20.19
N GLY A 162 14.71 -20.00 -20.54
CA GLY A 162 13.53 -20.63 -19.93
C GLY A 162 13.37 -20.28 -18.45
N PHE A 163 13.90 -19.12 -18.04
CA PHE A 163 13.97 -18.68 -16.64
C PHE A 163 14.80 -19.59 -15.73
N LEU A 164 15.80 -20.29 -16.29
CA LEU A 164 16.74 -21.11 -15.54
C LEU A 164 18.06 -20.35 -15.29
N PRO A 165 18.64 -20.45 -14.07
CA PRO A 165 19.96 -19.89 -13.77
C PRO A 165 21.08 -20.74 -14.37
N SER A 166 22.13 -20.08 -14.89
CA SER A 166 23.34 -20.74 -15.39
C SER A 166 24.38 -20.88 -14.29
N VAL A 167 24.92 -22.10 -14.15
CA VAL A 167 25.99 -22.40 -13.17
C VAL A 167 27.30 -21.70 -13.57
N GLU A 168 27.57 -21.58 -14.86
CA GLU A 168 28.77 -20.90 -15.39
C GLU A 168 28.73 -19.40 -15.10
N GLN A 169 27.56 -18.77 -15.29
CA GLN A 169 27.37 -17.37 -14.92
C GLN A 169 27.45 -17.20 -13.41
N GLY A 170 26.84 -18.10 -12.64
CA GLY A 170 26.94 -18.10 -11.18
C GLY A 170 28.38 -18.20 -10.70
N GLU A 171 29.19 -19.09 -11.29
CA GLU A 171 30.61 -19.23 -10.99
C GLU A 171 31.41 -17.95 -11.30
N SER A 172 31.10 -17.26 -12.39
CA SER A 172 31.80 -16.03 -12.77
C SER A 172 31.58 -14.85 -11.79
N LEU A 173 30.52 -14.90 -10.98
CA LEU A 173 30.20 -13.90 -9.96
C LEU A 173 30.90 -14.17 -8.62
N ILE A 174 31.42 -15.38 -8.40
CA ILE A 174 32.04 -15.76 -7.12
C ILE A 174 33.37 -15.03 -6.95
N ASN A 175 33.55 -14.40 -5.78
CA ASN A 175 34.80 -13.79 -5.34
C ASN A 175 35.00 -14.05 -3.83
N PRO A 176 36.11 -13.60 -3.21
CA PRO A 176 36.39 -13.88 -1.79
C PRO A 176 35.32 -13.40 -0.78
N ARG A 177 34.47 -12.44 -1.16
CA ARG A 177 33.34 -11.97 -0.34
C ARG A 177 32.08 -12.82 -0.49
N THR A 178 31.98 -13.64 -1.53
CA THR A 178 30.80 -14.48 -1.77
C THR A 178 30.72 -15.57 -0.70
N LYS A 179 29.59 -15.64 0.01
CA LYS A 179 29.36 -16.64 1.07
C LYS A 179 28.24 -17.62 0.78
N ALA A 180 27.30 -17.24 -0.09
CA ALA A 180 26.22 -18.14 -0.46
C ALA A 180 25.67 -17.86 -1.86
N ILE A 181 25.04 -18.89 -2.43
CA ILE A 181 24.12 -18.80 -3.57
C ILE A 181 22.74 -19.24 -3.08
N VAL A 182 21.70 -18.50 -3.45
CA VAL A 182 20.31 -18.84 -3.09
C VAL A 182 19.56 -19.30 -4.34
N LEU A 183 18.92 -20.45 -4.28
CA LEU A 183 17.97 -20.91 -5.29
C LEU A 183 16.58 -20.98 -4.67
N VAL A 184 15.59 -20.42 -5.36
CA VAL A 184 14.17 -20.57 -4.99
C VAL A 184 13.53 -21.46 -6.03
N SER A 185 13.07 -22.66 -5.65
CA SER A 185 12.51 -23.65 -6.59
C SER A 185 11.33 -24.40 -5.96
N PRO A 186 10.11 -24.30 -6.53
CA PRO A 186 9.70 -23.39 -7.60
C PRO A 186 9.90 -21.91 -7.26
N ASN A 187 10.34 -21.15 -8.25
CA ASN A 187 10.71 -19.75 -8.07
C ASN A 187 9.47 -18.84 -7.90
N ASN A 188 9.58 -17.87 -7.00
CA ASN A 188 8.72 -16.67 -6.98
C ASN A 188 9.61 -15.50 -7.44
N PRO A 189 9.34 -14.88 -8.60
CA PRO A 189 8.03 -14.76 -9.25
C PRO A 189 7.77 -15.65 -10.48
N SER A 190 8.74 -16.43 -10.99
CA SER A 190 8.56 -17.10 -12.30
C SER A 190 7.64 -18.32 -12.30
N GLY A 191 7.50 -18.98 -11.16
CA GLY A 191 6.80 -20.26 -11.03
C GLY A 191 7.62 -21.45 -11.53
N ILE A 192 8.81 -21.24 -12.09
CA ILE A 192 9.64 -22.31 -12.66
C ILE A 192 10.24 -23.17 -11.55
N THR A 193 10.11 -24.49 -11.74
CA THR A 193 10.82 -25.51 -10.95
C THR A 193 12.16 -25.76 -11.63
N TYR A 194 13.26 -25.62 -10.89
CA TYR A 194 14.58 -25.90 -11.42
C TYR A 194 14.79 -27.41 -11.56
N PRO A 195 15.34 -27.89 -12.70
CA PRO A 195 15.67 -29.28 -12.87
C PRO A 195 16.65 -29.78 -11.79
N THR A 196 16.53 -31.07 -11.43
CA THR A 196 17.48 -31.75 -10.54
C THR A 196 18.94 -31.55 -10.95
N SER A 197 19.22 -31.59 -12.26
CA SER A 197 20.57 -31.36 -12.80
C SER A 197 21.08 -29.95 -12.53
N THR A 198 20.23 -28.92 -12.65
CA THR A 198 20.58 -27.53 -12.34
C THR A 198 20.89 -27.37 -10.85
N ILE A 199 20.02 -27.89 -9.98
CA ILE A 199 20.22 -27.83 -8.53
C ILE A 199 21.52 -28.56 -8.13
N ARG A 200 21.78 -29.74 -8.71
CA ARG A 200 23.01 -30.50 -8.48
C ARG A 200 24.26 -29.72 -8.92
N ALA A 201 24.23 -29.09 -10.10
CA ALA A 201 25.36 -28.31 -10.60
C ALA A 201 25.72 -27.15 -9.67
N PHE A 202 24.73 -26.44 -9.12
CA PHE A 202 24.96 -25.41 -8.10
C PHE A 202 25.45 -25.98 -6.78
N ALA A 203 25.03 -27.19 -6.41
CA ALA A 203 25.49 -27.85 -5.20
C ALA A 203 26.97 -28.26 -5.31
N ASP A 204 27.38 -28.77 -6.47
CA ASP A 204 28.79 -29.07 -6.78
C ASP A 204 29.63 -27.79 -6.81
N LEU A 205 29.08 -26.69 -7.36
CA LEU A 205 29.73 -25.38 -7.35
C LEU A 205 29.93 -24.85 -5.92
N ALA A 206 28.93 -25.01 -5.05
CA ALA A 206 29.01 -24.58 -3.65
C ALA A 206 30.10 -25.35 -2.89
N VAL A 207 30.22 -26.67 -3.10
CA VAL A 207 31.30 -27.50 -2.56
C VAL A 207 32.66 -27.02 -3.08
N LYS A 208 32.80 -26.81 -4.39
CA LYS A 208 34.05 -26.37 -5.05
C LYS A 208 34.58 -25.06 -4.44
N HIS A 209 33.70 -24.10 -4.18
CA HIS A 209 34.08 -22.77 -3.68
C HIS A 209 33.93 -22.61 -2.17
N LYS A 210 33.50 -23.65 -1.46
CA LYS A 210 33.29 -23.65 0.01
C LYS A 210 32.33 -22.54 0.46
N ILE A 211 31.27 -22.34 -0.30
CA ILE A 211 30.17 -21.42 0.01
C ILE A 211 28.89 -22.20 0.30
N ALA A 212 27.90 -21.56 0.93
CA ALA A 212 26.60 -22.20 1.16
C ALA A 212 25.74 -22.19 -0.11
N LEU A 213 25.01 -23.28 -0.33
CA LEU A 213 23.85 -23.32 -1.22
C LEU A 213 22.59 -23.29 -0.35
N ILE A 214 21.85 -22.19 -0.42
CA ILE A 214 20.55 -22.05 0.24
C ILE A 214 19.47 -22.39 -0.78
N ILE A 215 18.64 -23.40 -0.51
CA ILE A 215 17.53 -23.81 -1.38
C ILE A 215 16.22 -23.52 -0.68
N ASP A 216 15.47 -22.52 -1.14
CA ASP A 216 14.11 -22.25 -0.68
C ASP A 216 13.09 -23.01 -1.52
N GLU A 217 12.45 -23.98 -0.89
CA GLU A 217 11.49 -24.87 -1.51
C GLU A 217 10.06 -24.65 -0.98
N THR A 218 9.71 -23.40 -0.69
CA THR A 218 8.37 -22.98 -0.25
C THR A 218 7.22 -23.54 -1.10
N TYR A 219 7.46 -23.83 -2.38
CA TYR A 219 6.42 -24.25 -3.35
C TYR A 219 6.60 -25.70 -3.86
N ARG A 220 7.47 -26.52 -3.26
CA ARG A 220 7.82 -27.87 -3.78
C ARG A 220 6.64 -28.82 -3.97
N ASP A 221 5.53 -28.60 -3.27
CA ASP A 221 4.36 -29.49 -3.32
C ASP A 221 3.45 -29.20 -4.53
N PHE A 222 3.73 -28.15 -5.32
CA PHE A 222 2.88 -27.67 -6.43
C PHE A 222 3.53 -27.85 -7.82
N VAL A 223 4.30 -28.94 -7.97
CA VAL A 223 5.11 -29.22 -9.17
C VAL A 223 4.71 -30.54 -9.84
N THR A 224 5.36 -30.84 -10.96
CA THR A 224 5.23 -32.13 -11.68
C THR A 224 5.62 -33.31 -10.77
N PRO A 225 4.95 -34.48 -10.88
CA PRO A 225 5.21 -35.62 -10.01
C PRO A 225 6.67 -36.09 -10.01
N GLY A 226 7.23 -36.31 -8.83
CA GLY A 226 8.59 -36.80 -8.62
C GLY A 226 9.28 -36.11 -7.45
N PRO A 227 10.47 -36.56 -7.03
CA PRO A 227 11.28 -35.85 -6.05
C PRO A 227 11.77 -34.51 -6.65
N PRO A 228 11.77 -33.39 -5.89
CA PRO A 228 12.27 -32.10 -6.39
C PRO A 228 13.73 -32.15 -6.84
N HIS A 229 14.55 -32.91 -6.12
CA HIS A 229 15.95 -33.20 -6.41
C HIS A 229 16.42 -34.38 -5.56
N ASP A 230 17.67 -34.81 -5.72
CA ASP A 230 18.25 -35.99 -5.06
C ASP A 230 19.45 -35.64 -4.13
N LEU A 231 19.58 -34.39 -3.69
CA LEU A 231 20.67 -33.95 -2.81
C LEU A 231 20.69 -34.65 -1.45
N PHE A 232 19.53 -35.03 -0.89
CA PHE A 232 19.46 -35.71 0.42
C PHE A 232 19.73 -37.21 0.35
N THR A 233 19.90 -37.77 -0.85
CA THR A 233 20.25 -39.17 -1.03
C THR A 233 21.77 -39.33 -1.02
N PRO A 234 22.34 -40.14 -0.11
CA PRO A 234 23.78 -40.43 -0.09
C PRO A 234 24.26 -41.01 -1.43
N LYS A 235 25.43 -40.56 -1.89
CA LYS A 235 26.15 -41.12 -3.05
C LYS A 235 27.64 -41.10 -2.79
N ASP A 236 28.39 -41.88 -3.57
CA ASP A 236 29.86 -41.83 -3.55
C ASP A 236 30.34 -40.39 -3.77
N ASN A 237 31.20 -39.91 -2.86
CA ASN A 237 31.75 -38.54 -2.88
C ASN A 237 30.73 -37.39 -2.76
N TRP A 238 29.50 -37.66 -2.30
CA TRP A 238 28.49 -36.62 -2.07
C TRP A 238 27.94 -36.66 -0.64
N SER A 239 27.93 -35.49 0.00
CA SER A 239 27.15 -35.25 1.22
C SER A 239 26.62 -33.82 1.19
N TRP A 240 25.32 -33.67 1.41
CA TRP A 240 24.67 -32.36 1.46
C TRP A 240 25.07 -31.56 2.71
N ARG A 241 25.54 -32.25 3.77
CA ARG A 241 25.83 -31.70 5.11
C ARG A 241 26.87 -30.58 5.12
N SER A 242 27.73 -30.49 4.12
CA SER A 242 28.83 -29.50 4.12
C SER A 242 28.42 -28.11 3.62
N ASN A 243 27.42 -28.03 2.74
CA ASN A 243 27.15 -26.79 1.99
C ASN A 243 25.66 -26.49 1.78
N VAL A 244 24.75 -27.45 1.98
CA VAL A 244 23.33 -27.25 1.67
C VAL A 244 22.55 -26.82 2.91
N ILE A 245 21.83 -25.70 2.78
CA ILE A 245 20.81 -25.25 3.72
C ILE A 245 19.48 -25.23 2.98
N HIS A 246 18.57 -26.11 3.35
CA HIS A 246 17.23 -26.18 2.78
C HIS A 246 16.23 -25.42 3.63
N LEU A 247 15.33 -24.68 2.99
CA LEU A 247 14.27 -23.93 3.63
C LEU A 247 12.92 -24.43 3.13
N PHE A 248 11.96 -24.53 4.04
CA PHE A 248 10.59 -24.95 3.72
C PHE A 248 9.54 -24.11 4.44
N SER A 249 8.37 -23.99 3.83
CA SER A 249 7.24 -23.24 4.35
C SER A 249 6.00 -24.11 4.41
N PHE A 250 5.36 -24.17 5.58
CA PHE A 250 4.05 -24.82 5.72
C PHE A 250 2.90 -23.92 5.25
N SER A 251 3.20 -22.66 4.94
CA SER A 251 2.21 -21.62 4.64
C SER A 251 1.36 -21.93 3.41
N LYS A 252 1.97 -22.55 2.39
CA LYS A 252 1.36 -22.72 1.06
C LYS A 252 0.70 -24.09 0.98
N SER A 253 1.45 -25.15 1.26
CA SER A 253 1.00 -26.55 1.25
C SER A 253 -0.23 -26.75 2.14
N TYR A 254 -0.21 -26.26 3.37
CA TYR A 254 -1.27 -26.51 4.35
C TYR A 254 -2.24 -25.35 4.55
N ARG A 255 -2.18 -24.32 3.69
CA ARG A 255 -3.07 -23.13 3.72
C ARG A 255 -3.10 -22.38 5.05
N VAL A 256 -1.96 -22.32 5.73
CA VAL A 256 -1.78 -21.68 7.05
C VAL A 256 -0.78 -20.50 7.04
N PRO A 257 -0.82 -19.57 6.07
CA PRO A 257 0.19 -18.51 5.99
C PRO A 257 0.22 -17.59 7.22
N GLY A 258 -0.92 -17.38 7.88
CA GLY A 258 -1.04 -16.56 9.10
C GLY A 258 -0.51 -17.23 10.37
N HIS A 259 -0.34 -18.55 10.39
CA HIS A 259 0.15 -19.28 11.56
C HIS A 259 1.67 -19.32 11.68
N ARG A 260 2.38 -18.83 10.66
CA ARG A 260 3.83 -18.58 10.71
C ARG A 260 4.65 -19.82 11.09
N LEU A 261 4.55 -20.90 10.32
CA LEU A 261 5.41 -22.08 10.48
C LEU A 261 6.26 -22.33 9.23
N GLY A 262 7.55 -22.51 9.45
CA GLY A 262 8.56 -22.85 8.45
C GLY A 262 9.59 -23.82 9.04
N ALA A 263 10.54 -24.23 8.21
CA ALA A 263 11.65 -25.08 8.62
C ALA A 263 12.95 -24.68 7.91
N LEU A 264 14.05 -24.94 8.59
CA LEU A 264 15.41 -24.96 8.08
C LEU A 264 15.96 -26.37 8.28
N VAL A 265 16.51 -26.96 7.23
CA VAL A 265 17.21 -28.25 7.25
C VAL A 265 18.65 -28.02 6.84
N ALA A 266 19.58 -28.27 7.75
CA ALA A 266 21.02 -28.08 7.55
C ALA A 266 21.77 -29.17 8.35
N ASP A 267 23.07 -29.30 8.15
CA ASP A 267 23.85 -30.15 9.04
C ASP A 267 23.69 -29.70 10.50
N LYS A 268 23.70 -30.66 11.42
CA LYS A 268 23.53 -30.41 12.85
C LYS A 268 24.43 -29.26 13.36
N SER A 269 25.68 -29.18 12.90
CA SER A 269 26.60 -28.11 13.33
C SER A 269 26.09 -26.72 12.94
N VAL A 270 25.53 -26.57 11.73
CA VAL A 270 24.89 -25.34 11.25
C VAL A 270 23.60 -25.08 12.04
N VAL A 271 22.81 -26.11 12.30
CA VAL A 271 21.55 -25.97 13.05
C VAL A 271 21.81 -25.53 14.50
N ASP A 272 22.91 -25.95 15.12
CA ASP A 272 23.30 -25.50 16.46
C ASP A 272 23.66 -24.00 16.48
N GLU A 273 24.23 -23.45 15.40
CA GLU A 273 24.45 -22.00 15.25
C GLU A 273 23.14 -21.25 14.95
N VAL A 274 22.31 -21.79 14.06
CA VAL A 274 20.96 -21.27 13.78
C VAL A 274 20.15 -21.16 15.07
N LYS A 275 20.25 -22.15 15.97
CA LYS A 275 19.56 -22.13 17.27
C LYS A 275 19.90 -20.86 18.07
N LYS A 276 21.13 -20.38 18.06
CA LYS A 276 21.53 -19.15 18.79
C LYS A 276 20.80 -17.93 18.23
N VAL A 277 20.71 -17.83 16.89
CA VAL A 277 19.96 -16.76 16.22
C VAL A 277 18.47 -16.84 16.54
N LEU A 278 17.88 -18.03 16.47
CA LEU A 278 16.46 -18.25 16.74
C LEU A 278 16.09 -17.92 18.18
N ASP A 279 16.95 -18.24 19.15
CA ASP A 279 16.73 -17.92 20.57
C ASP A 279 16.62 -16.40 20.81
N CYS A 280 17.34 -15.60 20.02
CA CYS A 280 17.30 -14.14 20.12
C CYS A 280 16.13 -13.47 19.37
N ILE A 281 15.62 -14.10 18.29
CA ILE A 281 14.62 -13.48 17.41
C ILE A 281 13.21 -14.00 17.67
N GLN A 282 13.05 -15.32 17.78
CA GLN A 282 11.73 -15.96 17.94
C GLN A 282 11.56 -16.68 19.28
N ILE A 283 12.65 -17.01 19.97
CA ILE A 283 12.71 -17.95 21.10
C ILE A 283 12.28 -19.36 20.67
N CYS A 284 11.00 -19.59 20.39
CA CYS A 284 10.50 -20.84 19.81
C CYS A 284 9.33 -20.56 18.84
N PRO A 285 9.15 -21.37 17.79
CA PRO A 285 8.00 -21.22 16.90
C PRO A 285 6.69 -21.53 17.63
N ALA A 286 5.57 -20.95 17.16
CA ALA A 286 4.25 -21.15 17.77
C ALA A 286 3.86 -22.63 17.81
N ARG A 287 3.58 -23.15 19.02
CA ARG A 287 3.42 -24.60 19.24
C ARG A 287 2.09 -25.16 18.77
N ALA A 288 1.00 -24.41 18.90
CA ALA A 288 -0.34 -24.91 18.56
C ALA A 288 -0.42 -25.52 17.15
N LEU A 289 0.15 -24.85 16.12
CA LEU A 289 0.17 -25.41 14.78
C LEU A 289 1.10 -26.63 14.65
N GLN A 290 2.29 -26.61 15.27
CA GLN A 290 3.21 -27.76 15.26
C GLN A 290 2.53 -29.00 15.86
N LEU A 291 1.96 -28.83 17.04
CA LEU A 291 1.22 -29.86 17.74
C LEU A 291 0.04 -30.36 16.93
N ALA A 292 -0.69 -29.48 16.23
CA ALA A 292 -1.87 -29.77 15.40
C ALA A 292 -1.54 -30.45 14.05
N LEU A 293 -0.40 -30.13 13.45
CA LEU A 293 -0.05 -30.58 12.10
C LEU A 293 0.78 -31.87 12.10
N ALA A 294 1.66 -32.08 13.09
CA ALA A 294 2.61 -33.20 13.13
C ALA A 294 2.00 -34.58 12.79
N PRO A 295 0.91 -35.06 13.41
CA PRO A 295 0.35 -36.37 13.09
C PRO A 295 -0.54 -36.38 11.83
N LEU A 296 -0.83 -35.21 11.24
CA LEU A 296 -1.68 -35.10 10.06
C LEU A 296 -0.88 -35.07 8.75
N LEU A 297 0.43 -34.79 8.78
CA LEU A 297 1.22 -34.65 7.55
C LEU A 297 1.01 -35.81 6.55
N PRO A 298 1.04 -37.10 6.96
CA PRO A 298 0.84 -38.19 6.01
C PRO A 298 -0.58 -38.26 5.43
N SER A 299 -1.61 -37.94 6.21
CA SER A 299 -3.00 -38.00 5.76
C SER A 299 -3.39 -36.81 4.87
N LEU A 300 -2.63 -35.71 4.93
CA LEU A 300 -2.86 -34.52 4.11
C LEU A 300 -2.20 -34.60 2.71
N ARG A 301 -1.41 -35.64 2.42
CA ARG A 301 -0.73 -35.78 1.11
C ARG A 301 -1.68 -35.81 -0.08
N GLN A 302 -2.85 -36.42 0.07
CA GLN A 302 -3.86 -36.46 -0.98
C GLN A 302 -4.41 -35.06 -1.27
N ASP A 303 -4.74 -34.29 -0.23
CA ASP A 303 -5.19 -32.90 -0.37
C ASP A 303 -4.14 -32.02 -1.06
N LEU A 304 -2.85 -32.22 -0.78
CA LEU A 304 -1.76 -31.54 -1.51
C LEU A 304 -1.72 -31.92 -2.99
N ALA A 305 -1.86 -33.20 -3.32
CA ALA A 305 -1.86 -33.68 -4.69
C ALA A 305 -3.05 -33.12 -5.50
N GLU A 306 -4.24 -33.07 -4.88
CA GLU A 306 -5.44 -32.49 -5.46
C GLU A 306 -5.29 -30.99 -5.71
N GLN A 307 -4.74 -30.24 -4.73
CA GLN A 307 -4.42 -28.81 -4.90
C GLN A 307 -3.42 -28.58 -6.04
N SER A 308 -2.36 -29.37 -6.13
CA SER A 308 -1.35 -29.27 -7.20
C SER A 308 -1.96 -29.54 -8.59
N ALA A 309 -2.85 -30.53 -8.70
CA ALA A 309 -3.59 -30.82 -9.93
C ALA A 309 -4.51 -29.65 -10.32
N GLU A 310 -5.16 -29.01 -9.35
CA GLU A 310 -6.01 -27.86 -9.61
C GLU A 310 -5.20 -26.65 -10.12
N PHE A 311 -4.06 -26.33 -9.50
CA PHE A 311 -3.19 -25.25 -10.00
C PHE A 311 -2.67 -25.55 -11.41
N SER A 312 -2.35 -26.81 -11.71
CA SER A 312 -1.99 -27.24 -13.07
C SER A 312 -3.10 -26.95 -14.08
N LYS A 313 -4.36 -27.21 -13.71
CA LYS A 313 -5.54 -26.88 -14.54
C LYS A 313 -5.73 -25.38 -14.70
N ARG A 314 -5.57 -24.59 -13.62
CA ARG A 314 -5.63 -23.11 -13.67
C ARG A 314 -4.56 -22.53 -14.59
N HIS A 315 -3.33 -23.04 -14.54
CA HIS A 315 -2.26 -22.67 -15.49
C HIS A 315 -2.61 -23.02 -16.94
N GLN A 316 -3.23 -24.18 -17.17
CA GLN A 316 -3.70 -24.57 -18.50
C GLN A 316 -4.76 -23.60 -19.03
N VAL A 317 -5.78 -23.29 -18.23
CA VAL A 317 -6.83 -22.32 -18.58
C VAL A 317 -6.24 -20.93 -18.88
N PHE A 318 -5.29 -20.47 -18.07
CA PHE A 318 -4.59 -19.21 -18.30
C PHE A 318 -3.86 -19.20 -19.65
N ARG A 319 -3.09 -20.26 -19.96
CA ARG A 319 -2.39 -20.42 -21.24
C ARG A 319 -3.34 -20.48 -22.44
N ASP A 320 -4.37 -21.32 -22.36
CA ASP A 320 -5.32 -21.53 -23.45
C ASP A 320 -6.12 -20.26 -23.77
N THR A 321 -6.44 -19.47 -22.74
CA THR A 321 -7.20 -18.21 -22.90
C THR A 321 -6.36 -17.10 -23.54
N LEU A 322 -5.06 -17.04 -23.24
CA LEU A 322 -4.14 -16.04 -23.81
C LEU A 322 -3.57 -16.46 -25.17
N LYS A 323 -3.82 -17.70 -25.62
CA LYS A 323 -3.32 -18.22 -26.89
C LYS A 323 -3.78 -17.35 -28.06
N GLY A 324 -2.82 -16.95 -28.91
CA GLY A 324 -3.09 -16.10 -30.08
C GLY A 324 -3.26 -14.61 -29.75
N SER A 325 -3.10 -14.20 -28.49
CA SER A 325 -3.05 -12.80 -28.09
C SER A 325 -1.64 -12.22 -28.25
N GLU A 326 -1.52 -10.89 -28.13
CA GLU A 326 -0.22 -10.20 -28.10
C GLU A 326 0.49 -10.29 -26.74
N TRP A 327 -0.16 -10.86 -25.72
CA TRP A 327 0.43 -11.11 -24.41
C TRP A 327 1.20 -12.42 -24.42
N GLU A 328 2.44 -12.39 -23.96
CA GLU A 328 3.35 -13.55 -24.01
C GLU A 328 3.58 -14.08 -22.59
N ILE A 329 3.33 -15.37 -22.38
CA ILE A 329 3.64 -16.04 -21.11
C ILE A 329 5.10 -16.48 -21.17
N GLY A 330 5.96 -15.85 -20.38
CA GLY A 330 7.38 -16.22 -20.30
C GLY A 330 7.60 -17.47 -19.46
N ALA A 331 6.96 -17.52 -18.30
CA ALA A 331 7.05 -18.64 -17.37
C ALA A 331 5.72 -18.88 -16.66
N SER A 332 5.43 -20.11 -16.28
CA SER A 332 4.17 -20.50 -15.63
C SER A 332 4.34 -21.84 -14.91
N GLY A 333 4.13 -21.85 -13.59
CA GLY A 333 4.23 -23.05 -12.75
C GLY A 333 3.95 -22.75 -11.27
N ALA A 334 3.69 -23.79 -10.48
CA ALA A 334 3.33 -23.66 -9.07
C ALA A 334 2.25 -22.58 -8.85
N TYR A 335 2.58 -21.49 -8.14
CA TYR A 335 1.64 -20.40 -7.83
C TYR A 335 1.61 -19.30 -8.88
N PHE A 336 2.60 -19.23 -9.77
CA PHE A 336 2.90 -17.99 -10.48
C PHE A 336 3.07 -18.16 -11.99
N ALA A 337 2.85 -17.06 -12.69
CA ALA A 337 3.28 -16.88 -14.06
C ALA A 337 3.94 -15.50 -14.22
N ILE A 338 4.94 -15.43 -15.10
CA ILE A 338 5.49 -14.18 -15.60
C ILE A 338 4.90 -13.92 -16.97
N LEU A 339 4.29 -12.75 -17.12
CA LEU A 339 3.58 -12.32 -18.31
C LEU A 339 4.23 -11.07 -18.90
N LYS A 340 4.51 -11.08 -20.20
CA LYS A 340 5.00 -9.94 -20.96
C LYS A 340 3.84 -9.20 -21.61
N HIS A 341 3.80 -7.88 -21.48
CA HIS A 341 2.81 -7.04 -22.14
C HIS A 341 3.29 -6.51 -23.49
N PRO A 342 2.38 -6.27 -24.45
CA PRO A 342 2.74 -5.83 -25.80
C PRO A 342 3.05 -4.33 -25.94
N PHE A 343 2.77 -3.51 -24.91
CA PHE A 343 2.87 -2.05 -24.99
C PHE A 343 4.30 -1.53 -24.90
N LYS A 344 4.89 -1.16 -26.04
CA LYS A 344 6.27 -0.63 -26.11
C LYS A 344 6.40 0.72 -25.41
N GLY A 345 7.47 0.89 -24.64
CA GLY A 345 7.79 2.14 -23.95
C GLY A 345 6.86 2.48 -22.78
N VAL A 346 6.06 1.53 -22.31
CA VAL A 346 5.22 1.65 -21.12
C VAL A 346 5.78 0.73 -20.05
N SER A 347 5.87 1.19 -18.80
CA SER A 347 6.41 0.41 -17.70
C SER A 347 5.41 -0.61 -17.16
N ASN A 348 5.92 -1.69 -16.56
CA ASN A 348 5.13 -2.72 -15.90
C ASN A 348 4.25 -2.15 -14.77
N VAL A 349 4.70 -1.09 -14.09
CA VAL A 349 3.96 -0.35 -13.05
C VAL A 349 2.71 0.28 -13.66
N GLU A 350 2.86 1.00 -14.78
CA GLU A 350 1.73 1.68 -15.42
C GLU A 350 0.74 0.68 -16.02
N ILE A 351 1.24 -0.40 -16.66
CA ILE A 351 0.36 -1.47 -17.15
C ILE A 351 -0.38 -2.17 -16.01
N SER A 352 0.29 -2.47 -14.90
CA SER A 352 -0.35 -3.07 -13.72
C SER A 352 -1.44 -2.17 -13.14
N ARG A 353 -1.16 -0.86 -13.02
CA ARG A 353 -2.13 0.14 -12.56
C ARG A 353 -3.37 0.16 -13.44
N ARG A 354 -3.18 0.26 -14.76
CA ARG A 354 -4.31 0.34 -15.71
C ARG A 354 -5.09 -0.97 -15.81
N LEU A 355 -4.42 -2.13 -15.75
CA LEU A 355 -5.12 -3.42 -15.63
C LEU A 355 -6.02 -3.46 -14.39
N ALA A 356 -5.54 -2.95 -13.26
CA ALA A 356 -6.33 -2.86 -12.03
C ALA A 356 -7.50 -1.86 -12.18
N SER A 357 -7.22 -0.60 -12.50
CA SER A 357 -8.21 0.48 -12.47
C SER A 357 -9.19 0.50 -13.66
N GLU A 358 -8.76 0.05 -14.84
CA GLU A 358 -9.57 0.09 -16.08
C GLU A 358 -10.11 -1.28 -16.48
N CYS A 359 -9.39 -2.36 -16.18
CA CYS A 359 -9.80 -3.73 -16.56
C CYS A 359 -10.26 -4.58 -15.38
N GLY A 360 -10.13 -4.10 -14.14
CA GLY A 360 -10.55 -4.83 -12.95
C GLY A 360 -9.73 -6.10 -12.70
N VAL A 361 -8.47 -6.12 -13.11
CA VAL A 361 -7.53 -7.24 -12.88
C VAL A 361 -6.28 -6.72 -12.19
N VAL A 362 -6.10 -7.08 -10.93
CA VAL A 362 -4.94 -6.66 -10.13
C VAL A 362 -3.81 -7.68 -10.32
N VAL A 363 -2.71 -7.27 -10.93
CA VAL A 363 -1.47 -8.05 -11.06
C VAL A 363 -0.33 -7.34 -10.31
N LEU A 364 0.80 -8.00 -10.13
CA LEU A 364 1.95 -7.38 -9.47
C LEU A 364 3.01 -6.98 -10.52
N PRO A 365 3.49 -5.72 -10.55
CA PRO A 365 4.68 -5.39 -11.33
C PRO A 365 5.90 -6.12 -10.76
N LEU A 366 6.94 -6.31 -11.58
CA LEU A 366 8.19 -6.94 -11.12
C LEU A 366 9.07 -5.99 -10.29
N THR A 367 8.61 -4.77 -9.99
CA THR A 367 9.26 -3.87 -9.04
C THR A 367 9.53 -4.58 -7.71
N GLY A 368 10.80 -4.58 -7.27
CA GLY A 368 11.26 -5.26 -6.06
C GLY A 368 11.70 -6.72 -6.26
N PHE A 369 11.34 -7.38 -7.37
CA PHE A 369 11.86 -8.70 -7.75
C PHE A 369 13.14 -8.62 -8.58
N VAL A 370 13.51 -7.42 -9.02
CA VAL A 370 14.64 -7.16 -9.91
C VAL A 370 15.40 -5.92 -9.42
N PRO A 371 16.68 -5.75 -9.79
CA PRO A 371 17.41 -4.52 -9.52
C PRO A 371 16.66 -3.31 -10.08
N SER A 372 16.49 -2.26 -9.29
CA SER A 372 15.74 -1.06 -9.70
C SER A 372 16.28 -0.34 -10.95
N SER A 373 17.55 -0.59 -11.30
CA SER A 373 18.22 -0.04 -12.48
C SER A 373 18.02 -0.89 -13.75
N ASP A 374 17.42 -2.07 -13.64
CA ASP A 374 17.27 -3.01 -14.76
C ASP A 374 15.91 -2.82 -15.48
N SER A 375 15.90 -1.96 -16.49
CA SER A 375 14.72 -1.68 -17.32
C SER A 375 14.37 -2.82 -18.29
N SER A 376 15.16 -3.90 -18.37
CA SER A 376 14.82 -5.04 -19.24
C SER A 376 13.56 -5.77 -18.76
N TRP A 377 13.18 -5.58 -17.50
CA TRP A 377 11.98 -6.12 -16.87
C TRP A 377 10.73 -5.24 -17.01
N ASP A 378 10.84 -4.06 -17.64
CA ASP A 378 9.71 -3.12 -17.78
C ASP A 378 8.52 -3.70 -18.54
N SER A 379 8.74 -4.69 -19.41
CA SER A 379 7.65 -5.34 -20.14
C SER A 379 6.97 -6.48 -19.37
N TRP A 380 7.44 -6.83 -18.18
CA TRP A 380 7.10 -8.08 -17.50
C TRP A 380 6.37 -7.86 -16.17
N LEU A 381 5.39 -8.72 -15.90
CA LEU A 381 4.47 -8.68 -14.77
C LEU A 381 4.40 -10.05 -14.11
N ARG A 382 4.10 -10.09 -12.80
CA ARG A 382 3.79 -11.32 -12.09
C ARG A 382 2.28 -11.50 -11.93
N VAL A 383 1.80 -12.69 -12.26
CA VAL A 383 0.44 -13.16 -12.04
C VAL A 383 0.46 -14.33 -11.05
N SER A 384 -0.44 -14.33 -10.08
CA SER A 384 -0.73 -15.47 -9.21
C SER A 384 -1.97 -16.21 -9.70
N VAL A 385 -1.92 -17.54 -9.75
CA VAL A 385 -3.08 -18.39 -10.07
C VAL A 385 -3.66 -19.11 -8.86
N ALA A 386 -3.05 -18.93 -7.69
CA ALA A 386 -3.34 -19.75 -6.51
C ALA A 386 -4.52 -19.23 -5.68
N ASN A 387 -4.81 -17.94 -5.74
CA ASN A 387 -5.74 -17.29 -4.82
C ASN A 387 -7.17 -17.15 -5.34
N VAL A 388 -7.43 -17.56 -6.60
CA VAL A 388 -8.77 -17.56 -7.21
C VAL A 388 -9.02 -18.86 -7.95
N GLY A 389 -10.30 -19.25 -8.06
CA GLY A 389 -10.72 -20.46 -8.77
C GLY A 389 -10.63 -20.33 -10.31
N GLU A 390 -10.83 -21.46 -10.99
CA GLU A 390 -10.69 -21.60 -12.45
C GLU A 390 -11.52 -20.58 -13.26
N GLU A 391 -12.78 -20.36 -12.90
CA GLU A 391 -13.66 -19.41 -13.59
C GLU A 391 -13.12 -17.97 -13.53
N MET A 392 -12.55 -17.59 -12.37
CA MET A 392 -11.97 -16.28 -12.17
C MET A 392 -10.63 -16.12 -12.91
N ILE A 393 -9.85 -17.22 -13.04
CA ILE A 393 -8.66 -17.24 -13.90
C ILE A 393 -9.05 -17.05 -15.37
N TYR A 394 -10.08 -17.74 -15.84
CA TYR A 394 -10.59 -17.58 -17.20
C TYR A 394 -11.06 -16.14 -17.48
N GLU A 395 -11.86 -15.55 -16.57
CA GLU A 395 -12.33 -14.18 -16.73
C GLU A 395 -11.16 -13.19 -16.67
N ALA A 396 -10.22 -13.34 -15.75
CA ALA A 396 -9.06 -12.45 -15.68
C ALA A 396 -8.16 -12.56 -16.92
N ALA A 397 -7.89 -13.77 -17.40
CA ALA A 397 -7.13 -13.99 -18.64
C ALA A 397 -7.85 -13.40 -19.86
N THR A 398 -9.18 -13.51 -19.92
CA THR A 398 -10.01 -12.88 -20.96
C THR A 398 -9.89 -11.36 -20.92
N ARG A 399 -9.97 -10.75 -19.73
CA ARG A 399 -9.80 -9.30 -19.57
C ARG A 399 -8.39 -8.83 -19.92
N ILE A 400 -7.36 -9.59 -19.56
CA ILE A 400 -5.97 -9.32 -19.95
C ILE A 400 -5.83 -9.39 -21.48
N ARG A 401 -6.29 -10.47 -22.12
CA ARG A 401 -6.28 -10.63 -23.58
C ARG A 401 -6.92 -9.44 -24.29
N ASP A 402 -8.12 -9.07 -23.84
CA ASP A 402 -8.93 -8.04 -24.50
C ASP A 402 -8.55 -6.61 -24.09
N SER A 403 -7.66 -6.47 -23.10
CA SER A 403 -7.21 -5.18 -22.58
C SER A 403 -6.56 -4.31 -23.64
N GLY A 404 -6.03 -4.87 -24.73
CA GLY A 404 -5.47 -4.09 -25.86
C GLY A 404 -6.43 -3.02 -26.39
N LYS A 405 -7.76 -3.24 -26.34
CA LYS A 405 -8.75 -2.24 -26.75
C LYS A 405 -8.87 -1.05 -25.77
N ALA A 406 -8.68 -1.31 -24.47
CA ALA A 406 -8.70 -0.30 -23.42
C ALA A 406 -7.34 0.41 -23.30
N LEU A 407 -6.28 -0.38 -23.28
CA LEU A 407 -4.91 0.03 -23.02
C LEU A 407 -4.20 0.59 -24.26
N GLY A 408 -4.53 0.10 -25.46
CA GLY A 408 -3.95 0.50 -26.75
C GLY A 408 -4.24 1.95 -27.17
N LYS A 409 -5.11 2.66 -26.44
CA LYS A 409 -5.10 4.13 -26.40
C LYS A 409 -3.94 4.60 -25.52
N VAL A 410 -2.70 4.28 -25.87
CA VAL A 410 -1.53 4.84 -25.19
C VAL A 410 -1.33 6.25 -25.74
N PRO A 411 -1.50 7.32 -24.95
CA PRO A 411 -0.97 8.61 -25.34
C PRO A 411 0.55 8.48 -25.23
N ILE A 412 1.23 8.34 -26.37
CA ILE A 412 2.67 8.62 -26.43
C ILE A 412 2.84 10.03 -25.84
N GLY A 413 3.67 10.15 -24.81
CA GLY A 413 3.65 11.23 -23.82
C GLY A 413 3.36 12.64 -24.35
N GLY A 414 2.57 13.39 -23.57
CA GLY A 414 2.57 14.85 -23.51
C GLY A 414 2.07 15.67 -24.71
N THR A 415 2.05 15.16 -25.93
CA THR A 415 1.83 16.02 -27.12
C THR A 415 0.45 15.87 -27.77
N LEU A 416 -0.23 14.73 -27.62
CA LEU A 416 -1.48 14.47 -28.35
C LEU A 416 -2.76 14.93 -27.65
N LEU A 417 -2.76 15.12 -26.32
CA LEU A 417 -3.93 15.68 -25.62
C LEU A 417 -4.23 17.12 -26.08
N TYR A 418 -3.18 17.87 -26.44
CA TYR A 418 -3.33 19.19 -27.05
C TYR A 418 -3.89 19.14 -28.47
N LEU A 419 -3.54 18.12 -29.26
CA LEU A 419 -4.00 18.03 -30.66
C LEU A 419 -5.48 17.64 -30.75
N ASP A 420 -5.97 16.75 -29.88
CA ASP A 420 -7.37 16.33 -29.89
C ASP A 420 -8.32 17.40 -29.34
N ILE A 421 -7.91 18.15 -28.31
CA ILE A 421 -8.64 19.33 -27.83
C ILE A 421 -8.63 20.41 -28.93
N THR A 422 -7.49 20.65 -29.59
CA THR A 422 -7.40 21.64 -30.66
C THR A 422 -8.21 21.23 -31.89
N LEU A 423 -8.23 19.96 -32.27
CA LEU A 423 -8.99 19.46 -33.43
C LEU A 423 -10.50 19.41 -33.16
N ASN A 424 -10.93 19.09 -31.92
CA ASN A 424 -12.35 19.19 -31.55
C ASN A 424 -12.81 20.63 -31.45
N VAL A 425 -12.00 21.53 -30.88
CA VAL A 425 -12.29 22.98 -30.87
C VAL A 425 -12.33 23.52 -32.31
N VAL A 426 -11.39 23.15 -33.18
CA VAL A 426 -11.38 23.58 -34.59
C VAL A 426 -12.53 22.97 -35.41
N ARG A 427 -12.95 21.73 -35.13
CA ARG A 427 -14.14 21.12 -35.77
C ARG A 427 -15.43 21.78 -35.31
N GLN A 428 -15.58 22.06 -34.01
CA GLN A 428 -16.74 22.78 -33.49
C GLN A 428 -16.77 24.25 -33.95
N TRP A 429 -15.61 24.89 -34.10
CA TRP A 429 -15.50 26.24 -34.68
C TRP A 429 -15.77 26.27 -36.18
N LYS A 430 -15.39 25.23 -36.95
CA LYS A 430 -15.77 25.11 -38.36
C LYS A 430 -17.28 24.96 -38.54
N VAL A 431 -17.95 24.21 -37.66
CA VAL A 431 -19.42 24.08 -37.68
C VAL A 431 -20.08 25.40 -37.28
N LEU A 432 -19.58 26.11 -36.26
CA LEU A 432 -20.08 27.44 -35.88
C LEU A 432 -19.89 28.49 -37.00
N MET A 433 -18.76 28.47 -37.70
CA MET A 433 -18.43 29.43 -38.77
C MET A 433 -19.23 29.15 -40.06
N ILE A 434 -19.52 27.89 -40.39
CA ILE A 434 -20.40 27.53 -41.53
C ILE A 434 -21.85 27.96 -41.25
N VAL A 435 -22.30 27.84 -40.00
CA VAL A 435 -23.61 28.34 -39.57
C VAL A 435 -23.66 29.88 -39.58
N HIS A 436 -22.59 30.56 -39.16
CA HIS A 436 -22.50 32.03 -39.24
C HIS A 436 -22.41 32.57 -40.67
N HIS A 437 -21.72 31.90 -41.59
CA HIS A 437 -21.63 32.34 -42.99
C HIS A 437 -22.97 32.20 -43.75
N ARG A 438 -23.83 31.25 -43.36
CA ARG A 438 -25.19 31.12 -43.90
C ARG A 438 -26.21 32.07 -43.23
N ALA A 439 -25.96 32.51 -41.99
CA ALA A 439 -26.84 33.45 -41.27
C ALA A 439 -26.68 34.93 -41.68
N ILE A 440 -25.57 35.32 -42.31
CA ILE A 440 -25.33 36.71 -42.74
C ILE A 440 -26.09 37.08 -44.04
N LYS A 441 -26.80 36.14 -44.67
CA LYS A 441 -27.58 36.40 -45.90
C LYS A 441 -29.11 36.43 -45.73
N GLY A 442 -29.65 36.53 -44.51
CA GLY A 442 -31.09 36.74 -44.40
C GLY A 442 -31.61 36.88 -42.97
N LYS A 443 -32.03 38.11 -42.64
CA LYS A 443 -32.98 38.50 -41.59
C LYS A 443 -32.69 38.00 -40.17
N LEU A 444 -32.18 38.93 -39.35
CA LEU A 444 -32.40 38.94 -37.89
C LEU A 444 -33.88 38.80 -37.61
N LEU A 445 -34.29 37.72 -36.93
CA LEU A 445 -35.36 37.68 -35.92
C LEU A 445 -35.54 36.23 -35.45
N VAL A 446 -35.64 36.07 -34.12
CA VAL A 446 -36.11 34.87 -33.40
C VAL A 446 -35.14 33.69 -33.20
N TRP A 447 -33.93 33.86 -32.65
CA TRP A 447 -33.19 32.68 -32.12
C TRP A 447 -32.29 33.02 -30.92
N GLU A 448 -32.87 33.42 -29.78
CA GLU A 448 -32.16 33.44 -28.48
C GLU A 448 -32.60 32.34 -27.50
N TRP A 449 -33.58 31.50 -27.85
CA TRP A 449 -34.15 30.54 -26.88
C TRP A 449 -33.68 29.08 -27.02
N LYS A 450 -32.82 28.74 -28.00
CA LYS A 450 -32.40 27.34 -28.22
C LYS A 450 -30.97 26.99 -27.82
N VAL A 451 -30.06 27.96 -27.71
CA VAL A 451 -28.68 27.69 -27.27
C VAL A 451 -28.64 27.36 -25.77
N HIS A 452 -29.53 27.99 -24.97
CA HIS A 452 -29.67 27.66 -23.56
C HIS A 452 -30.32 26.28 -23.32
N TRP A 453 -31.24 25.84 -24.19
CA TRP A 453 -31.87 24.53 -24.05
C TRP A 453 -30.87 23.38 -24.27
N THR A 454 -29.98 23.46 -25.27
CA THR A 454 -29.01 22.39 -25.55
C THR A 454 -27.93 22.28 -24.47
N ALA A 455 -27.46 23.40 -23.92
CA ALA A 455 -26.52 23.39 -22.79
C ALA A 455 -27.16 22.83 -21.50
N TYR A 456 -28.43 23.17 -21.25
CA TYR A 456 -29.16 22.65 -20.09
C TYR A 456 -29.53 21.17 -20.23
N THR A 457 -29.90 20.71 -21.43
CA THR A 457 -30.23 19.29 -21.69
C THR A 457 -28.98 18.39 -21.58
N TYR A 458 -27.80 18.92 -21.91
CA TYR A 458 -26.52 18.22 -21.75
C TYR A 458 -26.08 18.15 -20.28
N LEU A 459 -26.37 19.18 -19.48
CA LEU A 459 -26.11 19.18 -18.04
C LEU A 459 -27.13 18.34 -17.25
N SER A 460 -28.35 18.16 -17.76
CA SER A 460 -29.37 17.29 -17.15
C SER A 460 -29.27 15.81 -17.56
N THR A 461 -28.36 15.43 -18.47
CA THR A 461 -28.10 14.03 -18.86
C THR A 461 -26.92 13.39 -18.11
N ILE A 462 -26.26 14.13 -17.21
CA ILE A 462 -25.18 13.62 -16.33
C ILE A 462 -25.67 13.47 -14.86
N GLY A 463 -26.98 13.32 -14.64
CA GLY A 463 -27.54 12.92 -13.33
C GLY A 463 -29.07 12.92 -13.32
N GLY A 464 -29.70 11.78 -12.99
CA GLY A 464 -31.17 11.67 -12.76
C GLY A 464 -31.60 12.44 -11.51
N ARG A 465 -32.84 12.91 -11.30
CA ARG A 465 -34.23 12.53 -11.72
C ARG A 465 -35.12 13.80 -11.87
N PRO A 466 -36.36 13.71 -12.41
CA PRO A 466 -37.22 14.86 -12.73
C PRO A 466 -38.13 15.27 -11.56
N GLU A 467 -38.76 16.44 -11.73
CA GLU A 467 -39.83 17.08 -10.92
C GLU A 467 -39.39 18.20 -9.98
N GLN A 468 -39.50 19.45 -10.45
CA GLN A 468 -40.23 20.52 -9.75
C GLN A 468 -40.36 21.75 -10.67
N ARG A 469 -41.61 22.18 -10.86
CA ARG A 469 -42.03 23.34 -11.65
C ARG A 469 -41.97 24.56 -10.72
N ILE A 470 -41.29 25.65 -11.09
CA ILE A 470 -41.38 26.94 -10.38
C ILE A 470 -41.62 28.06 -11.40
N GLU A 471 -42.64 28.87 -11.07
CA GLU A 471 -43.28 29.91 -11.85
C GLU A 471 -42.41 31.16 -12.03
N SER A 472 -42.77 31.90 -13.08
CA SER A 472 -42.23 33.17 -13.53
C SER A 472 -42.46 34.30 -12.54
N ASP A 473 -41.38 34.90 -12.02
CA ASP A 473 -41.31 36.32 -11.65
C ASP A 473 -39.86 36.65 -11.28
N ASN A 474 -39.08 37.24 -12.19
CA ASN A 474 -37.87 38.07 -11.96
C ASN A 474 -37.08 38.35 -13.27
N VAL A 475 -37.78 38.73 -14.35
CA VAL A 475 -37.13 39.02 -15.66
C VAL A 475 -36.72 40.50 -15.80
N LEU A 476 -37.13 41.40 -14.91
CA LEU A 476 -36.95 42.84 -15.10
C LEU A 476 -35.67 43.46 -14.52
N GLU A 477 -34.83 42.69 -13.81
CA GLU A 477 -33.61 43.24 -13.18
C GLU A 477 -32.32 43.05 -14.01
N TYR A 478 -32.35 42.20 -15.05
CA TYR A 478 -31.15 41.87 -15.83
C TYR A 478 -30.89 42.79 -17.04
N GLU A 479 -31.89 43.55 -17.49
CA GLU A 479 -31.77 44.44 -18.66
C GLU A 479 -30.97 45.73 -18.41
N LYS A 480 -30.67 46.08 -17.14
CA LYS A 480 -29.93 47.31 -16.82
C LYS A 480 -28.41 47.18 -16.84
N MET A 481 -27.86 45.97 -17.02
CA MET A 481 -26.43 45.72 -16.75
C MET A 481 -25.53 45.65 -17.99
N THR A 482 -26.04 45.80 -19.21
CA THR A 482 -25.27 45.56 -20.46
C THR A 482 -25.01 46.80 -21.32
N ARG A 483 -25.04 48.00 -20.75
CA ARG A 483 -24.46 49.19 -21.38
C ARG A 483 -23.22 49.65 -20.60
N ASP A 484 -22.06 49.31 -21.16
CA ASP A 484 -20.78 50.05 -21.14
C ASP A 484 -19.52 49.22 -20.74
N ARG A 485 -18.42 49.44 -21.46
CA ARG A 485 -16.99 49.10 -21.20
C ARG A 485 -16.35 47.69 -21.29
N SER A 486 -16.99 46.60 -21.71
CA SER A 486 -16.32 45.26 -21.66
C SER A 486 -15.64 44.74 -22.93
N ALA A 487 -15.79 45.36 -24.11
CA ALA A 487 -15.22 44.79 -25.36
C ALA A 487 -13.69 44.97 -25.50
N ARG A 488 -13.11 46.02 -24.90
CA ARG A 488 -11.66 46.33 -25.03
C ARG A 488 -10.77 45.46 -24.12
N SER A 489 -11.27 45.08 -22.95
CA SER A 489 -10.57 44.19 -22.00
C SER A 489 -10.41 42.77 -22.55
N PHE A 490 -11.42 42.30 -23.29
CA PHE A 490 -11.46 40.94 -23.81
C PHE A 490 -10.41 40.70 -24.91
N ALA A 491 -10.28 41.63 -25.87
CA ALA A 491 -9.32 41.49 -26.97
C ALA A 491 -7.84 41.52 -26.49
N SER A 492 -7.54 42.36 -25.48
CA SER A 492 -6.18 42.45 -24.92
C SER A 492 -5.82 41.20 -24.10
N HIS A 493 -6.79 40.64 -23.36
CA HIS A 493 -6.59 39.38 -22.63
C HIS A 493 -6.37 38.20 -23.57
N VAL A 494 -7.12 38.13 -24.67
CA VAL A 494 -6.98 37.05 -25.65
C VAL A 494 -5.61 37.11 -26.33
N TYR A 495 -5.09 38.30 -26.61
CA TYR A 495 -3.75 38.45 -27.21
C TYR A 495 -2.62 38.02 -26.25
N GLU A 496 -2.66 38.41 -24.98
CA GLU A 496 -1.64 38.02 -23.99
C GLU A 496 -1.72 36.54 -23.61
N LEU A 497 -2.92 35.95 -23.60
CA LEU A 497 -3.11 34.50 -23.49
C LEU A 497 -2.49 33.77 -24.68
N TYR A 498 -2.66 34.28 -25.91
CA TYR A 498 -2.10 33.67 -27.12
C TYR A 498 -0.56 33.76 -27.17
N LYS A 499 -0.01 34.88 -26.69
CA LYS A 499 1.44 35.12 -26.62
C LYS A 499 2.10 34.26 -25.55
N SER A 500 1.48 34.12 -24.38
CA SER A 500 1.93 33.20 -23.32
C SER A 500 1.84 31.74 -23.76
N LEU A 501 0.79 31.38 -24.52
CA LEU A 501 0.62 30.05 -25.08
C LEU A 501 1.73 29.73 -26.12
N LEU A 502 2.12 30.69 -26.97
CA LEU A 502 3.20 30.51 -27.96
C LEU A 502 4.61 30.38 -27.33
N LEU A 503 4.87 31.14 -26.26
CA LEU A 503 6.13 31.02 -25.48
C LEU A 503 6.22 29.68 -24.74
N THR A 504 5.08 29.19 -24.24
CA THR A 504 4.99 27.92 -23.51
C THR A 504 5.09 26.71 -24.45
N ILE A 505 4.57 26.81 -25.68
CA ILE A 505 4.57 25.72 -26.67
C ILE A 505 5.95 25.52 -27.34
N THR A 506 6.76 26.57 -27.50
CA THR A 506 7.96 26.49 -28.36
C THR A 506 9.28 26.22 -27.64
N GLY A 507 9.42 26.51 -26.35
CA GLY A 507 10.57 26.09 -25.52
C GLY A 507 11.98 26.37 -26.07
N CYS A 508 12.15 27.26 -27.06
CA CYS A 508 13.38 27.34 -27.87
C CYS A 508 13.96 28.78 -27.86
N PRO A 509 15.24 28.97 -27.50
CA PRO A 509 15.81 30.30 -27.25
C PRO A 509 16.43 31.00 -28.49
N SER A 510 16.28 30.48 -29.72
CA SER A 510 16.98 31.07 -30.89
C SER A 510 16.08 31.95 -31.79
N THR A 511 16.65 33.09 -32.22
CA THR A 511 16.02 34.16 -33.00
C THR A 511 15.67 33.77 -34.45
N ALA A 512 16.31 32.74 -35.02
CA ALA A 512 16.08 32.34 -36.41
C ALA A 512 14.71 31.65 -36.63
N SER A 513 14.26 30.84 -35.66
CA SER A 513 12.96 30.15 -35.74
C SER A 513 11.78 31.08 -35.48
N GLN A 514 11.99 32.13 -34.67
CA GLN A 514 11.00 33.20 -34.46
C GLN A 514 10.74 34.00 -35.74
N LEU A 515 11.77 34.24 -36.55
CA LEU A 515 11.68 34.92 -37.84
C LEU A 515 10.94 34.09 -38.91
N ALA A 516 11.03 32.75 -38.86
CA ALA A 516 10.28 31.86 -39.74
C ALA A 516 8.79 31.81 -39.38
N ALA A 517 8.45 31.69 -38.09
CA ALA A 517 7.06 31.73 -37.62
C ALA A 517 6.42 33.11 -37.85
N ALA A 518 7.19 34.20 -37.67
CA ALA A 518 6.72 35.56 -37.96
C ALA A 518 6.49 35.81 -39.46
N ARG A 519 7.25 35.18 -40.36
CA ARG A 519 7.01 35.25 -41.83
C ARG A 519 5.70 34.57 -42.23
N VAL A 520 5.41 33.40 -41.67
CA VAL A 520 4.14 32.68 -41.92
C VAL A 520 2.93 33.45 -41.38
N LEU A 521 3.08 34.19 -40.28
CA LEU A 521 2.02 35.03 -39.70
C LEU A 521 1.86 36.41 -40.38
N ARG A 522 2.93 36.96 -40.98
CA ARG A 522 2.92 38.25 -41.69
C ARG A 522 2.05 38.25 -42.96
N ASP A 523 1.87 37.08 -43.57
CA ASP A 523 1.07 36.93 -44.80
C ASP A 523 -0.41 36.65 -44.51
N SER A 524 -0.80 36.57 -43.23
CA SER A 524 -2.21 36.50 -42.83
C SER A 524 -2.90 37.86 -42.93
N VAL A 525 -3.80 37.98 -43.91
CA VAL A 525 -4.64 39.17 -44.18
C VAL A 525 -5.44 39.61 -42.94
N LEU A 526 -5.72 38.69 -42.01
CA LEU A 526 -6.46 38.95 -40.77
C LEU A 526 -5.65 39.72 -39.72
N ILE A 527 -4.34 39.46 -39.62
CA ILE A 527 -3.45 40.08 -38.62
C ILE A 527 -3.07 41.52 -39.02
N LYS A 528 -2.92 41.79 -40.32
CA LYS A 528 -2.69 43.16 -40.83
C LYS A 528 -3.85 44.12 -40.51
N ARG A 529 -5.10 43.63 -40.42
CA ARG A 529 -6.26 44.45 -40.03
C ARG A 529 -6.35 44.69 -38.52
N LEU A 530 -5.91 43.74 -37.70
CA LEU A 530 -5.90 43.87 -36.24
C LEU A 530 -4.75 44.75 -35.73
N TYR A 531 -3.59 44.72 -36.39
CA TYR A 531 -2.41 45.51 -36.01
C TYR A 531 -2.56 47.01 -36.34
N LEU A 532 -3.37 47.38 -37.34
CA LEU A 532 -3.66 48.78 -37.70
C LEU A 532 -4.64 49.47 -36.74
N MET A 533 -5.34 48.73 -35.87
CA MET A 533 -6.33 49.29 -34.95
C MET A 533 -5.77 49.69 -33.57
N THR A 534 -4.52 49.35 -33.24
CA THR A 534 -3.96 49.51 -31.87
C THR A 534 -2.95 50.64 -31.70
N ILE A 535 -2.59 51.38 -32.75
CA ILE A 535 -1.64 52.50 -32.66
C ILE A 535 -2.39 53.82 -32.45
N SER A 536 -2.72 54.17 -31.20
CA SER A 536 -2.99 55.55 -30.73
C SER A 536 -3.08 55.65 -29.19
N LEU A 537 -1.91 55.89 -28.54
CA LEU A 537 -1.67 56.67 -27.28
C LEU A 537 -2.34 56.22 -25.94
N PRO A 538 -1.93 56.72 -24.74
CA PRO A 538 -0.85 56.22 -23.88
C PRO A 538 -1.27 55.85 -22.42
N HIS A 539 -0.30 55.32 -21.66
CA HIS A 539 -0.31 54.77 -20.28
C HIS A 539 -1.02 55.55 -19.14
N THR A 540 -1.58 54.84 -18.12
CA THR A 540 -1.23 54.91 -16.66
C THR A 540 -2.26 54.23 -15.68
N VAL A 541 -1.74 53.38 -14.74
CA VAL A 541 -2.02 53.31 -13.26
C VAL A 541 -3.32 52.54 -12.77
N PRO A 542 -3.41 51.95 -11.53
CA PRO A 542 -3.34 50.50 -11.22
C PRO A 542 -4.66 49.89 -10.62
N LEU A 543 -4.65 48.59 -10.27
CA LEU A 543 -5.81 47.81 -9.78
C LEU A 543 -5.98 47.82 -8.24
N PRO A 544 -7.22 47.85 -7.71
CA PRO A 544 -7.54 47.46 -6.33
C PRO A 544 -8.16 46.05 -6.22
N THR A 545 -7.87 45.39 -5.10
CA THR A 545 -8.33 44.06 -4.66
C THR A 545 -9.73 44.07 -4.04
N VAL A 546 -10.55 43.04 -4.29
CA VAL A 546 -11.80 42.72 -3.56
C VAL A 546 -11.89 41.20 -3.29
N PRO A 547 -12.37 40.74 -2.11
CA PRO A 547 -12.37 39.33 -1.70
C PRO A 547 -13.64 38.58 -2.15
N ILE A 548 -13.50 37.28 -2.44
CA ILE A 548 -14.60 36.37 -2.80
C ILE A 548 -15.15 35.69 -1.53
N ARG A 549 -16.43 35.94 -1.23
CA ARG A 549 -17.26 35.12 -0.33
C ARG A 549 -17.86 33.95 -1.10
N MET A 550 -17.76 32.73 -0.59
CA MET A 550 -18.56 31.59 -1.04
C MET A 550 -19.86 31.49 -0.24
N ASN A 551 -20.98 31.51 -0.95
CA ASN A 551 -22.32 31.23 -0.43
C ASN A 551 -22.54 29.71 -0.36
N SER A 552 -22.70 29.17 0.84
CA SER A 552 -23.33 27.87 1.09
C SER A 552 -24.83 28.09 1.32
N ARG A 553 -25.67 27.60 0.40
CA ARG A 553 -27.09 27.36 0.69
C ARG A 553 -27.23 25.90 1.10
N TYR A 554 -27.55 25.65 2.37
CA TYR A 554 -28.62 24.75 2.80
C TYR A 554 -28.96 25.13 4.25
N SER A 555 -30.19 25.62 4.41
CA SER A 555 -30.80 26.06 5.66
C SER A 555 -31.40 24.88 6.42
N TYR A 556 -31.11 24.76 7.71
CA TYR A 556 -32.03 24.18 8.68
C TYR A 556 -32.28 25.20 9.81
N GLN A 557 -33.54 25.25 10.22
CA GLN A 557 -34.17 26.25 11.07
C GLN A 557 -33.53 26.34 12.47
N SER A 558 -33.27 27.58 12.89
CA SER A 558 -33.00 27.95 14.28
C SER A 558 -34.28 28.33 15.01
N ALA A 559 -34.41 27.94 16.28
CA ALA A 559 -35.26 28.59 17.26
C ALA A 559 -34.41 29.05 18.48
N PRO A 560 -34.81 30.12 19.20
CA PRO A 560 -33.87 31.16 19.61
C PRO A 560 -33.67 31.23 21.13
N TYR A 561 -32.50 31.69 21.60
CA TYR A 561 -32.36 32.22 22.95
C TYR A 561 -31.37 33.39 23.04
N GLY A 562 -31.94 34.55 23.40
CA GLY A 562 -31.43 35.45 24.45
C GLY A 562 -30.14 36.24 24.20
N GLN A 563 -30.29 37.49 23.74
CA GLN A 563 -29.34 38.56 24.09
C GLN A 563 -29.45 38.87 25.59
N GLN A 564 -28.33 38.90 26.32
CA GLN A 564 -28.11 39.93 27.35
C GLN A 564 -26.64 40.05 27.80
N GLN A 565 -26.17 41.29 27.66
CA GLN A 565 -25.20 42.05 28.46
C GLN A 565 -23.69 41.73 28.42
N GLN A 566 -22.99 42.68 27.79
CA GLN A 566 -21.59 43.03 28.00
C GLN A 566 -21.32 43.34 29.48
N GLN A 567 -20.35 42.63 30.08
CA GLN A 567 -19.55 43.16 31.18
C GLN A 567 -18.07 43.05 30.81
N GLN A 568 -17.43 44.22 30.77
CA GLN A 568 -15.97 44.34 30.71
C GLN A 568 -15.37 43.81 32.01
N PHE A 569 -14.49 42.80 31.91
CA PHE A 569 -13.51 42.48 32.95
C PHE A 569 -12.11 42.47 32.34
N GLN A 570 -11.19 43.13 33.05
CA GLN A 570 -9.78 43.33 32.71
C GLN A 570 -8.98 42.01 32.60
N PRO A 571 -7.84 41.99 31.88
CA PRO A 571 -7.14 40.75 31.53
C PRO A 571 -6.38 40.16 32.73
N GLY A 572 -6.90 39.05 33.26
CA GLY A 572 -6.23 38.23 34.28
C GLY A 572 -5.56 37.00 33.68
N ARG A 573 -4.21 37.00 33.70
CA ARG A 573 -3.24 35.88 33.59
C ARG A 573 -3.65 34.64 32.77
N GLN A 574 -3.09 34.52 31.57
CA GLN A 574 -2.90 33.24 30.88
C GLN A 574 -1.98 32.30 31.69
N PRO A 575 -2.32 31.01 31.89
CA PRO A 575 -1.36 30.02 32.36
C PRO A 575 -0.53 29.47 31.19
N THR A 576 0.78 29.63 31.30
CA THR A 576 1.83 29.10 30.43
C THR A 576 2.09 27.61 30.73
N MET A 577 2.11 26.74 29.71
CA MET A 577 2.75 25.42 29.83
C MET A 577 4.27 25.60 29.87
N ARG A 578 4.93 25.00 30.88
CA ARG A 578 6.39 24.89 30.98
C ARG A 578 6.85 23.52 30.45
N PRO A 579 7.94 23.43 29.66
CA PRO A 579 8.59 22.16 29.37
C PRO A 579 9.18 21.54 30.64
N ALA A 580 9.10 20.22 30.77
CA ALA A 580 9.66 19.46 31.90
C ALA A 580 11.19 19.55 31.91
N GLY A 581 11.78 19.94 33.04
CA GLY A 581 13.23 20.05 33.22
C GLY A 581 13.87 18.72 33.65
N GLY A 582 14.98 18.36 33.00
CA GLY A 582 15.92 17.29 33.38
C GLY A 582 17.38 17.76 33.20
N PRO A 583 18.38 17.13 33.86
CA PRO A 583 19.59 17.81 34.33
C PRO A 583 20.62 18.13 33.24
N ALA A 584 21.23 19.31 33.40
CA ALA A 584 22.18 19.93 32.48
C ALA A 584 23.51 19.16 32.37
N GLY A 585 23.75 18.56 31.20
CA GLY A 585 25.09 18.31 30.65
C GLY A 585 25.26 19.18 29.40
N PHE A 586 26.16 20.16 29.47
CA PHE A 586 26.39 21.14 28.39
C PHE A 586 26.97 20.49 27.13
N VAL A 587 26.27 20.61 26.00
CA VAL A 587 26.84 20.50 24.64
C VAL A 587 26.42 21.76 23.86
N GLY A 588 27.38 22.41 23.21
CA GLY A 588 27.30 23.80 22.74
C GLY A 588 26.19 24.11 21.73
N ALA A 589 25.51 25.24 21.94
CA ALA A 589 24.44 25.75 21.08
C ALA A 589 25.01 26.49 19.85
N GLY A 590 24.82 25.94 18.65
CA GLY A 590 24.87 26.70 17.41
C GLY A 590 23.64 27.62 17.26
N PRO A 591 23.71 28.70 16.46
CA PRO A 591 22.65 29.70 16.35
C PRO A 591 21.34 29.08 15.83
N ASN A 592 20.21 29.43 16.48
CA ASN A 592 18.88 28.96 16.07
C ASN A 592 18.57 29.40 14.63
N PRO A 593 18.07 28.49 13.77
CA PRO A 593 17.71 28.84 12.41
C PRO A 593 16.58 29.88 12.38
N ARG A 594 16.69 30.86 11.48
CA ARG A 594 15.69 31.93 11.34
C ARG A 594 14.37 31.37 10.78
N PRO A 595 13.21 31.88 11.20
CA PRO A 595 11.92 31.45 10.65
C PRO A 595 11.86 31.66 9.14
N PRO A 596 11.24 30.72 8.39
CA PRO A 596 10.96 30.89 6.96
C PRO A 596 10.19 32.19 6.69
N GLN A 597 10.38 32.76 5.51
CA GLN A 597 9.75 34.04 5.14
C GLN A 597 8.23 33.91 5.13
N GLY A 598 7.53 34.62 6.02
CA GLY A 598 6.06 34.56 6.19
C GLY A 598 5.56 33.59 7.27
N ALA A 599 6.46 32.88 7.97
CA ALA A 599 6.11 32.00 9.09
C ALA A 599 5.77 32.77 10.37
N ASP A 600 4.84 32.25 11.17
CA ASP A 600 4.55 32.77 12.52
C ASP A 600 5.77 32.51 13.44
N PRO A 601 6.38 33.56 14.04
CA PRO A 601 7.56 33.42 14.89
C PRO A 601 7.35 32.54 16.13
N GLN A 602 6.13 32.48 16.69
CA GLN A 602 5.82 31.65 17.85
C GLN A 602 5.69 30.17 17.45
N LEU A 603 4.99 29.86 16.36
CA LEU A 603 4.89 28.49 15.85
C LEU A 603 6.27 27.94 15.46
N TRP A 604 7.13 28.78 14.88
CA TRP A 604 8.50 28.39 14.53
C TRP A 604 9.34 28.03 15.75
N ASN A 605 9.19 28.78 16.85
CA ASN A 605 9.89 28.46 18.10
C ASN A 605 9.39 27.15 18.72
N TRP A 606 8.09 26.87 18.65
CA TRP A 606 7.55 25.58 19.10
C TRP A 606 8.05 24.45 18.21
N PHE A 607 8.04 24.62 16.88
CA PHE A 607 8.57 23.63 15.94
C PHE A 607 10.02 23.23 16.27
N ILE A 608 10.91 24.20 16.45
CA ILE A 608 12.32 23.95 16.82
C ILE A 608 12.44 23.27 18.20
N THR A 609 11.50 23.52 19.11
CA THR A 609 11.52 22.88 20.43
C THR A 609 11.12 21.41 20.35
N VAL A 610 10.24 21.06 19.41
CA VAL A 610 9.79 19.68 19.19
C VAL A 610 10.79 18.89 18.33
N ASP A 611 11.42 19.54 17.36
CA ASP A 611 12.51 19.00 16.52
C ASP A 611 13.82 18.88 17.33
N GLU A 612 13.88 17.84 18.19
CA GLU A 612 15.00 17.60 19.13
C GLU A 612 16.33 17.43 18.39
N ASP A 613 16.31 16.73 17.24
CA ASP A 613 17.50 16.47 16.44
C ASP A 613 17.86 17.58 15.44
N ARG A 614 17.01 18.61 15.32
CA ARG A 614 17.14 19.76 14.43
C ARG A 614 17.22 19.37 12.96
N SER A 615 16.56 18.27 12.57
CA SER A 615 16.51 17.80 11.19
C SER A 615 15.64 18.68 10.29
N GLY A 616 14.82 19.56 10.86
CA GLY A 616 13.81 20.35 10.16
C GLY A 616 12.53 19.56 9.88
N GLN A 617 12.35 18.41 10.53
CA GLN A 617 11.23 17.49 10.40
C GLN A 617 10.89 16.91 11.78
N ILE A 618 9.61 16.79 12.12
CA ILE A 618 9.18 16.23 13.41
C ILE A 618 8.73 14.78 13.22
N THR A 619 9.34 13.85 13.94
CA THR A 619 8.94 12.43 13.98
C THR A 619 7.83 12.17 14.99
N ALA A 620 7.20 10.99 14.92
CA ALA A 620 6.18 10.58 15.90
C ALA A 620 6.70 10.51 17.33
N THR A 621 7.97 10.13 17.50
CA THR A 621 8.59 10.03 18.82
C THR A 621 8.90 11.41 19.39
N GLU A 622 9.37 12.33 18.57
CA GLU A 622 9.61 13.74 18.96
C GLU A 622 8.29 14.43 19.33
N LEU A 623 7.25 14.27 18.51
CA LEU A 623 5.93 14.80 18.80
C LEU A 623 5.34 14.19 20.09
N GLN A 624 5.47 12.89 20.29
CA GLN A 624 4.99 12.22 21.51
C GLN A 624 5.69 12.77 22.77
N ARG A 625 7.00 13.01 22.70
CA ARG A 625 7.78 13.55 23.84
C ARG A 625 7.43 15.00 24.15
N ALA A 626 7.09 15.76 23.12
CA ALA A 626 6.67 17.15 23.27
C ALA A 626 5.24 17.29 23.83
N LEU A 627 4.41 16.25 23.74
CA LEU A 627 3.04 16.24 24.23
C LEU A 627 2.93 15.50 25.56
N VAL A 628 2.30 16.14 26.55
CA VAL A 628 1.97 15.51 27.84
C VAL A 628 0.49 15.76 28.12
N ASN A 629 -0.21 14.75 28.64
CA ASN A 629 -1.60 14.89 29.02
C ASN A 629 -1.76 15.82 30.25
N GLY A 630 -2.94 16.42 30.43
CA GLY A 630 -3.22 17.28 31.59
C GLY A 630 -3.06 16.58 32.95
N ASN A 631 -3.16 15.25 32.96
CA ASN A 631 -2.93 14.39 34.11
C ASN A 631 -1.47 13.87 34.22
N TRP A 632 -0.54 14.47 33.48
CA TRP A 632 0.90 14.15 33.44
C TRP A 632 1.27 12.77 32.88
N SER A 633 0.31 12.04 32.30
CA SER A 633 0.63 10.79 31.63
C SER A 633 1.30 11.04 30.26
N PRO A 634 2.18 10.12 29.82
CA PRO A 634 2.72 10.17 28.46
C PRO A 634 1.59 10.09 27.43
N PHE A 635 1.72 10.85 26.34
CA PHE A 635 0.77 10.81 25.23
C PHE A 635 0.86 9.45 24.50
N ASP A 636 -0.28 8.86 24.13
CA ASP A 636 -0.33 7.57 23.46
C ASP A 636 0.33 7.63 22.06
N LEU A 637 1.23 6.68 21.79
CA LEU A 637 2.02 6.67 20.56
C LEU A 637 1.15 6.40 19.32
N ASP A 638 0.11 5.57 19.44
CA ASP A 638 -0.80 5.30 18.33
C ASP A 638 -1.64 6.53 17.99
N THR A 639 -2.12 7.25 19.01
CA THR A 639 -2.78 8.56 18.82
C THR A 639 -1.84 9.56 18.14
N THR A 640 -0.56 9.58 18.51
CA THR A 640 0.44 10.48 17.90
C THR A 640 0.63 10.16 16.41
N LYS A 641 0.79 8.88 16.07
CA LYS A 641 0.93 8.43 14.67
C LYS A 641 -0.32 8.73 13.85
N MET A 642 -1.50 8.55 14.45
CA MET A 642 -2.77 8.88 13.83
C MET A 642 -2.88 10.39 13.54
N LEU A 643 -2.53 11.25 14.50
CA LEU A 643 -2.53 12.71 14.31
C LEU A 643 -1.54 13.15 13.23
N MET A 644 -0.35 12.54 13.17
CA MET A 644 0.59 12.80 12.08
C MET A 644 0.03 12.38 10.73
N GLY A 645 -0.59 11.20 10.63
CA GLY A 645 -1.16 10.72 9.37
C GLY A 645 -2.27 11.60 8.79
N ILE A 646 -2.93 12.44 9.61
CA ILE A 646 -3.94 13.40 9.13
C ILE A 646 -3.30 14.62 8.44
N PHE A 647 -2.08 15.00 8.85
CA PHE A 647 -1.43 16.25 8.44
C PHE A 647 -0.16 16.06 7.61
N ASP A 648 0.39 14.86 7.55
CA ASP A 648 1.50 14.46 6.66
C ASP A 648 0.98 14.34 5.22
N VAL A 649 0.94 15.48 4.52
CA VAL A 649 0.39 15.63 3.17
C VAL A 649 1.33 15.02 2.14
N ASP A 650 2.64 15.07 2.39
CA ASP A 650 3.67 14.53 1.50
C ASP A 650 4.01 13.06 1.78
N HIS A 651 3.38 12.46 2.80
CA HIS A 651 3.58 11.08 3.24
C HIS A 651 5.05 10.77 3.58
N SER A 652 5.77 11.77 4.09
CA SER A 652 7.17 11.63 4.47
C SER A 652 7.36 10.76 5.70
N GLY A 653 6.31 10.52 6.50
CA GLY A 653 6.38 9.87 7.80
C GLY A 653 6.85 10.81 8.92
N SER A 654 6.99 12.09 8.60
CA SER A 654 7.42 13.18 9.47
C SER A 654 6.59 14.43 9.20
N ILE A 655 6.64 15.41 10.08
CA ILE A 655 5.88 16.66 9.93
C ILE A 655 6.84 17.80 9.67
N SER A 656 6.72 18.42 8.50
CA SER A 656 7.43 19.65 8.16
C SER A 656 6.83 20.85 8.90
N PHE A 657 7.52 21.99 8.93
CA PHE A 657 6.99 23.20 9.57
C PHE A 657 5.62 23.65 8.99
N ASN A 658 5.43 23.49 7.68
CA ASN A 658 4.18 23.87 7.01
C ASN A 658 3.00 23.01 7.47
N GLU A 659 3.25 21.73 7.74
CA GLU A 659 2.25 20.78 8.24
C GLU A 659 2.06 20.93 9.76
N PHE A 660 3.14 21.24 10.48
CA PHE A 660 3.14 21.49 11.92
C PHE A 660 2.18 22.62 12.30
N ALA A 661 2.10 23.68 11.51
CA ALA A 661 1.17 24.78 11.77
C ALA A 661 -0.31 24.31 11.76
N GLY A 662 -0.67 23.41 10.84
CA GLY A 662 -2.01 22.82 10.75
C GLY A 662 -2.28 21.85 11.90
N LEU A 663 -1.32 20.96 12.18
CA LEU A 663 -1.38 20.01 13.27
C LEU A 663 -1.50 20.70 14.63
N TRP A 664 -0.71 21.75 14.86
CA TRP A 664 -0.72 22.49 16.12
C TRP A 664 -2.06 23.20 16.35
N LYS A 665 -2.61 23.83 15.31
CA LYS A 665 -3.94 24.43 15.38
C LYS A 665 -5.01 23.39 15.70
N TYR A 666 -4.94 22.22 15.08
CA TYR A 666 -5.86 21.12 15.33
C TYR A 666 -5.79 20.62 16.78
N ILE A 667 -4.58 20.43 17.32
CA ILE A 667 -4.38 20.06 18.73
C ILE A 667 -4.95 21.13 19.66
N ALA A 668 -4.70 22.42 19.38
CA ALA A 668 -5.21 23.53 20.19
C ALA A 668 -6.75 23.61 20.18
N ASP A 669 -7.37 23.42 19.01
CA ASP A 669 -8.83 23.38 18.88
C ASP A 669 -9.42 22.20 19.68
N TRP A 670 -8.82 21.02 19.60
CA TRP A 670 -9.23 19.86 20.40
C TRP A 670 -9.03 20.06 21.90
N GLN A 671 -7.97 20.74 22.33
CA GLN A 671 -7.78 21.07 23.75
C GLN A 671 -8.87 22.01 24.27
N ASN A 672 -9.38 22.92 23.44
CA ASN A 672 -10.52 23.77 23.81
C ASN A 672 -11.80 22.94 23.96
N VAL A 673 -12.03 22.01 23.02
CA VAL A 673 -13.16 21.08 23.07
C VAL A 673 -13.09 20.19 24.32
N PHE A 674 -11.92 19.61 24.61
CA PHE A 674 -11.71 18.77 25.78
C PHE A 674 -12.00 19.53 27.07
N ARG A 675 -11.42 20.73 27.24
CA ARG A 675 -11.65 21.59 28.43
C ARG A 675 -13.09 22.06 28.57
N HIS A 676 -13.84 22.12 27.48
CA HIS A 676 -15.25 22.46 27.53
C HIS A 676 -16.09 21.33 28.16
N PHE A 677 -15.70 20.08 27.92
CA PHE A 677 -16.43 18.91 28.39
C PHE A 677 -15.91 18.34 29.71
N ASP A 678 -14.62 18.51 30.02
CA ASP A 678 -13.99 18.29 31.33
C ASP A 678 -14.48 19.36 32.31
N SER A 679 -15.71 19.18 32.77
CA SER A 679 -16.50 20.19 33.48
C SER A 679 -16.01 20.36 34.92
N ASP A 680 -15.42 19.31 35.48
CA ASP A 680 -14.84 19.31 36.82
C ASP A 680 -13.34 19.70 36.82
N ASN A 681 -12.74 19.91 35.65
CA ASN A 681 -11.32 20.17 35.44
C ASN A 681 -10.42 19.09 36.06
N SER A 682 -10.88 17.84 36.07
CA SER A 682 -10.11 16.69 36.55
C SER A 682 -8.91 16.38 35.66
N GLY A 683 -8.89 16.88 34.42
CA GLY A 683 -7.88 16.54 33.41
C GLY A 683 -8.17 15.21 32.71
N THR A 684 -9.36 14.64 32.92
CA THR A 684 -9.86 13.42 32.30
C THR A 684 -11.34 13.56 31.97
N ILE A 685 -11.85 12.81 31.00
CA ILE A 685 -13.28 12.79 30.66
C ILE A 685 -13.91 11.54 31.25
N GLU A 686 -14.94 11.73 32.07
CA GLU A 686 -15.75 10.64 32.61
C GLU A 686 -16.86 10.20 31.63
N GLY A 687 -17.49 9.05 31.90
CA GLY A 687 -18.52 8.50 31.02
C GLY A 687 -19.72 9.44 30.79
N HIS A 688 -20.08 10.26 31.78
CA HIS A 688 -21.18 11.21 31.67
C HIS A 688 -20.81 12.44 30.81
N GLU A 689 -19.57 12.91 30.91
CA GLU A 689 -19.01 13.99 30.08
C GLU A 689 -18.80 13.54 28.64
N LEU A 690 -18.33 12.30 28.44
CA LEU A 690 -18.24 11.68 27.12
C LEU A 690 -19.62 11.59 26.45
N ALA A 691 -20.66 11.20 27.19
CA ALA A 691 -22.03 11.16 26.68
C ALA A 691 -22.50 12.55 26.22
N ASN A 692 -22.19 13.58 27.00
CA ASN A 692 -22.53 14.97 26.65
C ASN A 692 -21.77 15.46 25.42
N ALA A 693 -20.46 15.16 25.34
CA ALA A 693 -19.62 15.50 24.19
C ALA A 693 -20.13 14.87 22.90
N LEU A 694 -20.36 13.56 22.90
CA LEU A 694 -20.81 12.83 21.71
C LEU A 694 -22.20 13.28 21.26
N ARG A 695 -23.12 13.59 22.19
CA ARG A 695 -24.43 14.17 21.85
C ARG A 695 -24.29 15.54 21.20
N GLN A 696 -23.42 16.42 21.71
CA GLN A 696 -23.17 17.72 21.08
C GLN A 696 -22.52 17.60 19.70
N PHE A 697 -21.71 16.58 19.47
CA PHE A 697 -21.18 16.25 18.14
C PHE A 697 -22.21 15.62 17.18
N GLY A 698 -23.44 15.37 17.65
CA GLY A 698 -24.53 14.81 16.84
C GLY A 698 -24.65 13.29 16.89
N TYR A 699 -23.94 12.61 17.79
CA TYR A 699 -24.02 11.17 17.97
C TYR A 699 -24.98 10.82 19.13
N ASN A 700 -26.08 10.15 18.82
CA ASN A 700 -27.06 9.69 19.80
C ASN A 700 -26.85 8.20 20.12
N LEU A 701 -25.81 7.90 20.92
CA LEU A 701 -25.43 6.52 21.26
C LEU A 701 -26.15 6.03 22.52
N SER A 702 -26.39 4.71 22.60
CA SER A 702 -27.00 4.10 23.79
C SER A 702 -26.06 4.18 25.02
N PRO A 703 -26.60 4.23 26.26
CA PRO A 703 -25.78 4.25 27.46
C PRO A 703 -24.79 3.08 27.56
N GLN A 704 -25.17 1.89 27.06
CA GLN A 704 -24.32 0.71 27.02
C GLN A 704 -23.12 0.91 26.10
N LEU A 705 -23.33 1.51 24.92
CA LEU A 705 -22.26 1.78 23.97
C LEU A 705 -21.32 2.88 24.48
N ILE A 706 -21.86 3.92 25.13
CA ILE A 706 -21.06 4.95 25.80
C ILE A 706 -20.17 4.32 26.88
N SER A 707 -20.72 3.43 27.72
CA SER A 707 -19.94 2.72 28.75
C SER A 707 -18.83 1.86 28.14
N LEU A 708 -19.10 1.19 27.02
CA LEU A 708 -18.09 0.41 26.29
C LEU A 708 -16.97 1.30 25.73
N ILE A 709 -17.31 2.44 25.14
CA ILE A 709 -16.32 3.41 24.66
C ILE A 709 -15.49 3.94 25.82
N ALA A 710 -16.14 4.34 26.92
CA ALA A 710 -15.45 4.84 28.10
C ALA A 710 -14.50 3.79 28.70
N THR A 711 -14.91 2.52 28.73
CA THR A 711 -14.07 1.41 29.23
C THR A 711 -12.92 1.09 28.28
N LYS A 712 -13.15 1.16 26.96
CA LYS A 712 -12.13 0.87 25.95
C LYS A 712 -11.02 1.92 25.91
N TYR A 713 -11.37 3.19 26.13
CA TYR A 713 -10.46 4.32 26.04
C TYR A 713 -10.07 4.93 27.40
N SER A 714 -10.53 4.38 28.53
CA SER A 714 -10.05 4.78 29.85
C SER A 714 -8.59 4.40 30.03
N ALA A 715 -7.83 5.21 30.77
CA ALA A 715 -6.52 4.80 31.26
C ALA A 715 -6.68 3.58 32.19
N LEU A 716 -5.83 2.55 32.05
CA LEU A 716 -5.79 1.38 32.95
C LEU A 716 -5.61 1.84 34.41
N PRO A 717 -6.13 1.11 35.40
CA PRO A 717 -6.13 1.57 36.79
C PRO A 717 -4.70 1.76 37.30
N VAL A 718 -4.39 3.00 37.70
CA VAL A 718 -3.12 3.36 38.34
C VAL A 718 -3.20 2.98 39.82
N SER A 719 -2.10 2.41 40.31
CA SER A 719 -1.71 2.22 41.70
C SER A 719 -2.42 3.15 42.70
N THR A 720 -2.80 2.64 43.87
CA THR A 720 -3.34 3.39 45.03
C THR A 720 -2.31 4.33 45.68
N ALA A 721 -1.22 4.65 45.00
CA ALA A 721 -0.19 5.55 45.49
C ALA A 721 -0.71 7.00 45.53
N PRO A 722 -0.41 7.77 46.62
CA PRO A 722 -0.77 9.17 46.69
C PRO A 722 -0.07 9.97 45.58
N GLY A 723 -0.86 10.60 44.71
CA GLY A 723 -0.40 11.33 43.51
C GLY A 723 -0.74 10.68 42.17
N ALA A 724 -1.48 9.56 42.16
CA ALA A 724 -1.95 8.95 40.92
C ALA A 724 -2.98 9.84 40.17
N PRO A 725 -2.93 9.90 38.84
CA PRO A 725 -3.89 10.66 38.04
C PRO A 725 -5.32 10.11 38.20
N PRO A 726 -6.36 10.98 38.15
CA PRO A 726 -7.74 10.58 38.33
C PRO A 726 -8.20 9.58 37.23
N PRO A 727 -9.12 8.65 37.57
CA PRO A 727 -9.64 7.66 36.64
C PRO A 727 -10.52 8.33 35.57
N GLY A 728 -10.24 8.08 34.29
CA GLY A 728 -11.02 8.62 33.18
C GLY A 728 -10.30 8.51 31.84
N ILE A 729 -10.85 9.16 30.82
CA ILE A 729 -10.28 9.21 29.47
C ILE A 729 -9.38 10.44 29.35
N SER A 730 -8.08 10.23 29.14
CA SER A 730 -7.14 11.33 28.92
C SER A 730 -7.37 12.03 27.57
N PHE A 731 -6.85 13.24 27.41
CA PHE A 731 -7.02 14.07 26.21
C PHE A 731 -6.73 13.33 24.90
N ASP A 732 -5.58 12.68 24.81
CA ASP A 732 -5.18 11.87 23.66
C ASP A 732 -6.18 10.76 23.33
N ARG A 733 -6.61 10.02 24.36
CA ARG A 733 -7.58 8.92 24.21
C ARG A 733 -8.98 9.42 23.87
N PHE A 734 -9.35 10.62 24.32
CA PHE A 734 -10.59 11.28 23.97
C PHE A 734 -10.62 11.66 22.48
N VAL A 735 -9.52 12.25 21.97
CA VAL A 735 -9.38 12.55 20.53
C VAL A 735 -9.45 11.26 19.71
N ARG A 736 -8.73 10.21 20.13
CA ARG A 736 -8.77 8.88 19.47
C ARG A 736 -10.18 8.29 19.45
N ALA A 737 -10.90 8.36 20.58
CA ALA A 737 -12.28 7.87 20.68
C ALA A 737 -13.21 8.63 19.71
N CYS A 738 -13.12 9.96 19.66
CA CYS A 738 -13.97 10.78 18.81
C CYS A 738 -13.73 10.50 17.32
N VAL A 739 -12.47 10.40 16.89
CA VAL A 739 -12.18 10.11 15.49
C VAL A 739 -12.55 8.67 15.13
N ALA A 740 -12.34 7.70 16.02
CA ALA A 740 -12.81 6.33 15.80
C ALA A 740 -14.33 6.27 15.59
N ILE A 741 -15.12 6.98 16.43
CA ILE A 741 -16.57 7.04 16.31
C ILE A 741 -17.00 7.70 15.00
N LYS A 742 -16.38 8.83 14.63
CA LYS A 742 -16.64 9.50 13.35
C LYS A 742 -16.39 8.56 12.17
N THR A 743 -15.23 7.91 12.18
CA THR A 743 -14.79 7.04 11.08
C THR A 743 -15.68 5.80 10.93
N LEU A 744 -16.02 5.15 12.04
CA LEU A 744 -16.95 4.01 12.05
C LEU A 744 -18.35 4.43 11.62
N THR A 745 -18.79 5.63 12.01
CA THR A 745 -20.09 6.17 11.61
C THR A 745 -20.13 6.47 10.11
N GLU A 746 -19.08 7.08 9.56
CA GLU A 746 -18.96 7.33 8.11
C GLU A 746 -18.90 6.03 7.31
N ALA A 747 -18.21 5.00 7.84
CA ALA A 747 -18.17 3.68 7.24
C ALA A 747 -19.55 3.00 7.23
N PHE A 748 -20.28 3.09 8.34
CA PHE A 748 -21.66 2.61 8.43
C PHE A 748 -22.60 3.35 7.47
N GLN A 749 -22.53 4.68 7.43
CA GLN A 749 -23.38 5.51 6.56
C GLN A 749 -23.17 5.24 5.06
N ARG A 750 -21.99 4.76 4.65
CA ARG A 750 -21.76 4.33 3.25
C ARG A 750 -22.54 3.05 2.90
N LEU A 751 -22.84 2.22 3.89
CA LEU A 751 -23.57 0.96 3.72
C LEU A 751 -25.07 1.12 4.00
N ASP A 752 -25.44 2.06 4.86
CA ASP A 752 -26.83 2.43 5.21
C ASP A 752 -27.42 3.37 4.15
N THR A 753 -27.74 2.79 2.98
CA THR A 753 -28.19 3.57 1.80
C THR A 753 -29.59 4.17 1.96
N ASP A 754 -30.44 3.56 2.78
CA ASP A 754 -31.80 4.00 3.10
C ASP A 754 -31.89 4.83 4.39
N ARG A 755 -30.79 4.93 5.15
CA ARG A 755 -30.63 5.79 6.33
C ARG A 755 -31.60 5.45 7.45
N ASP A 756 -31.94 4.17 7.59
CA ASP A 756 -32.86 3.69 8.63
C ASP A 756 -32.12 3.27 9.91
N GLY A 757 -30.77 3.29 9.89
CA GLY A 757 -29.92 2.91 11.01
C GLY A 757 -29.64 1.42 11.09
N TRP A 758 -30.03 0.62 10.09
CA TRP A 758 -29.81 -0.82 10.01
C TRP A 758 -29.19 -1.20 8.67
N ILE A 759 -28.24 -2.13 8.69
CA ILE A 759 -27.65 -2.67 7.47
C ILE A 759 -27.62 -4.19 7.53
N GLN A 760 -27.93 -4.84 6.41
CA GLN A 760 -27.72 -6.26 6.26
C GLN A 760 -26.47 -6.51 5.43
N ILE A 761 -25.40 -6.92 6.10
CA ILE A 761 -24.11 -7.21 5.47
C ILE A 761 -23.63 -8.59 5.92
N ASN A 762 -22.89 -9.27 5.04
CA ASN A 762 -22.23 -10.51 5.41
C ASN A 762 -20.98 -10.21 6.25
N TYR A 763 -20.43 -11.26 6.89
CA TYR A 763 -19.29 -11.13 7.80
C TYR A 763 -18.05 -10.51 7.15
N ASP A 764 -17.77 -10.85 5.89
CA ASP A 764 -16.60 -10.34 5.17
C ASP A 764 -16.74 -8.85 4.85
N THR A 765 -17.92 -8.40 4.44
CA THR A 765 -18.23 -6.99 4.23
C THR A 765 -18.14 -6.22 5.55
N PHE A 766 -18.60 -6.82 6.66
CA PHE A 766 -18.45 -6.23 8.00
C PHE A 766 -16.96 -6.06 8.36
N LEU A 767 -16.15 -7.11 8.25
CA LEU A 767 -14.72 -7.03 8.56
C LEU A 767 -13.98 -6.06 7.64
N SER A 768 -14.24 -6.11 6.33
CA SER A 768 -13.64 -5.20 5.35
C SER A 768 -13.96 -3.74 5.68
N THR A 769 -15.21 -3.45 6.06
CA THR A 769 -15.64 -2.10 6.45
C THR A 769 -14.96 -1.62 7.73
N MET A 770 -14.83 -2.51 8.73
CA MET A 770 -14.16 -2.19 10.00
C MET A 770 -12.64 -2.00 9.83
N LEU A 771 -12.01 -2.72 8.91
CA LEU A 771 -10.56 -2.65 8.64
C LEU A 771 -10.17 -1.57 7.62
N SER A 772 -11.12 -1.10 6.80
CA SER A 772 -10.92 0.00 5.84
C SER A 772 -11.33 1.37 6.39
N ALA A 773 -11.97 1.40 7.56
CA ALA A 773 -12.11 2.60 8.36
C ALA A 773 -10.69 3.08 8.77
N PRO A 774 -10.24 4.29 8.36
CA PRO A 774 -8.89 4.79 8.63
C PRO A 774 -8.49 4.82 10.11
#